data_AF-A0A7W9H741-F1
#
_entry.id   AF-A0A7W9H741-F1
#
_cell.length_a   1.000
_cell.length_b   1.000
_cell.length_c   1.000
_cell.angle_alpha   90.00
_cell.angle_beta   90.00
_cell.angle_gamma   90.00
#
_symmetry.space_group_name_H-M   'P 1'
#
loop_
_entity.id
_entity.type
_entity.pdbx_description
1 polymer ?
#
loop_
_entity_poly.entity_id
_entity_poly.type
_entity_poly.pdbx_seq_one_letter_code
_entity_poly.pdbx_strand_id
1 'polypeptide(L)'
;MGASACSDSEDGSGERSGLRFGLLGPPVLYYGGGRSEARGVASPKSRVLLAALLLDAGRVVSVESLKDALWSGAPPVSAQASLHNHVARLRRLLDDPERLRTVPSGYVLRVDEGELDVHVFDAHVAAARAAHAGQEWERVVRECAAALALWRGAPLAGLPSEVGGYAFARRLREARLLLLEWCHDAELALGGPRLDGLVPELAALTAEYPLREVYHRQLMLALHRTGRQAEALAVHRELRTRLVDQLGIEPGPGVREAHVEVLRGAVGGGGPGGGFGDGFGGGSAASAASAARGATPSVAASPSSAQPPPAQLPPPPAHFTGRAALRDSLRRTLTTRGASSATPIASSAPATPVIPATAVISGMPGVGKSALALHVAHELAERFPDGQLYLDLRGATPGMTPLTPGQALTALLRDLGVEPCRTPELPDAASALLRSLLAPTRTLLVLDDAASAAQVRPLLPGGAGCAVIVTSCSPLTALDGVARFPLGPLSSEESAALLVAASGRDGLDGSDAARRLVELTGRLPLALRVVAARLAARQALTPDVLAGQLAETEGRLRHLEYDDLSVRRSLAVAHDALAGSEREADRDAALALRRIGALDLPTYGAPLLARLTGTGERRTEAALDRLVDVALLQEPAYGRYAPHDLVRDFARELAGERDADGTGTATWHPHNTPPPPS
;
A
#
# COMPACT_ATOMS: atom_id res chain seq x y z
N MET A 1 -21.33 30.35 -75.15
CA MET A 1 -21.19 31.10 -73.89
C MET A 1 -22.51 31.05 -73.17
N GLY A 2 -22.57 30.42 -72.00
CA GLY A 2 -23.76 30.35 -71.16
C GLY A 2 -23.85 29.04 -70.39
N ALA A 3 -23.63 29.12 -69.07
CA ALA A 3 -24.48 28.53 -68.03
C ALA A 3 -23.78 28.61 -66.64
N SER A 4 -24.62 28.70 -65.63
CA SER A 4 -24.40 28.94 -64.18
C SER A 4 -24.01 27.67 -63.38
N ALA A 5 -23.32 27.83 -62.24
CA ALA A 5 -23.43 27.05 -60.97
C ALA A 5 -22.26 27.45 -60.01
N CYS A 6 -22.49 28.15 -58.89
CA CYS A 6 -22.86 27.67 -57.53
C CYS A 6 -21.66 27.37 -56.59
N SER A 7 -21.48 28.28 -55.62
CA SER A 7 -21.06 28.10 -54.21
C SER A 7 -19.81 27.30 -53.83
N ASP A 8 -18.88 27.95 -53.13
CA ASP A 8 -18.55 27.54 -51.76
C ASP A 8 -18.14 28.75 -50.91
N SER A 9 -18.68 28.75 -49.70
CA SER A 9 -18.63 29.81 -48.70
C SER A 9 -17.25 29.85 -48.03
N GLU A 10 -16.53 30.96 -48.21
CA GLU A 10 -15.37 31.28 -47.37
C GLU A 10 -15.87 31.76 -46.00
N ASP A 11 -16.10 30.81 -45.08
CA ASP A 11 -16.24 31.11 -43.66
C ASP A 11 -14.93 31.69 -43.13
N GLY A 12 -14.89 33.02 -43.09
CA GLY A 12 -13.90 33.80 -42.36
C GLY A 12 -14.01 33.53 -40.86
N SER A 13 -13.43 32.44 -40.39
CA SER A 13 -13.10 32.26 -38.97
C SER A 13 -11.80 33.01 -38.69
N GLY A 14 -11.94 34.32 -38.42
CA GLY A 14 -10.83 35.14 -37.96
C GLY A 14 -10.15 34.49 -36.75
N GLU A 15 -8.91 34.06 -36.93
CA GLU A 15 -8.02 33.59 -35.88
C GLU A 15 -7.89 34.66 -34.79
N ARG A 16 -8.73 34.57 -33.76
CA ARG A 16 -8.58 35.38 -32.55
C ARG A 16 -7.26 34.96 -31.91
N SER A 17 -6.26 35.82 -32.07
CA SER A 17 -4.96 35.80 -31.38
C SER A 17 -5.15 35.50 -29.89
N GLY A 18 -5.09 34.21 -29.53
CA GLY A 18 -5.55 33.72 -28.22
C GLY A 18 -4.49 33.92 -27.15
N LEU A 19 -4.88 34.56 -26.05
CA LEU A 19 -4.04 34.71 -24.86
C LEU A 19 -3.83 33.32 -24.23
N ARG A 20 -2.57 32.93 -23.97
CA ARG A 20 -2.26 31.68 -23.26
C ARG A 20 -1.41 31.93 -22.01
N PHE A 21 -1.64 31.11 -20.99
CA PHE A 21 -0.99 31.16 -19.70
C PHE A 21 -0.07 29.96 -19.54
N GLY A 22 1.16 30.23 -19.07
CA GLY A 22 2.16 29.19 -18.87
C GLY A 22 2.57 29.03 -17.40
N LEU A 23 2.30 27.89 -16.78
CA LEU A 23 2.75 27.52 -15.43
C LEU A 23 3.71 26.32 -15.38
N LEU A 24 3.87 25.57 -16.47
CA LEU A 24 4.80 24.43 -16.59
C LEU A 24 6.26 24.89 -16.81
N GLY A 25 6.68 25.85 -16.01
CA GLY A 25 7.95 26.58 -16.07
C GLY A 25 7.81 27.90 -15.30
N PRO A 26 8.69 28.88 -15.54
CA PRO A 26 8.46 30.24 -15.07
C PRO A 26 7.13 30.79 -15.58
N PRO A 27 6.32 31.49 -14.76
CA PRO A 27 5.04 32.05 -15.19
C PRO A 27 5.19 33.01 -16.37
N VAL A 28 4.52 32.69 -17.48
CA VAL A 28 4.59 33.46 -18.73
C VAL A 28 3.21 33.66 -19.35
N LEU A 29 3.07 34.75 -20.12
CA LEU A 29 1.90 35.07 -20.93
C LEU A 29 2.31 35.03 -22.41
N TYR A 30 1.47 34.40 -23.23
CA TYR A 30 1.63 34.34 -24.69
C TYR A 30 0.51 35.11 -25.37
N TYR A 31 0.84 35.86 -26.42
CA TYR A 31 -0.12 36.50 -27.33
C TYR A 31 0.11 35.90 -28.73
N GLY A 32 -0.98 35.67 -29.48
CA GLY A 32 -0.88 35.08 -30.82
C GLY A 32 -0.87 33.55 -30.83
N GLY A 33 -1.28 32.98 -31.97
CA GLY A 33 -1.43 31.53 -32.19
C GLY A 33 -0.14 30.69 -32.11
N GLY A 34 0.98 31.26 -31.69
CA GLY A 34 2.28 30.59 -31.60
C GLY A 34 3.05 30.91 -30.31
N ARG A 35 3.93 29.99 -29.90
CA ARG A 35 4.80 30.11 -28.70
C ARG A 35 5.85 31.24 -28.78
N SER A 36 5.91 31.98 -29.89
CA SER A 36 7.06 32.85 -30.23
C SER A 36 7.05 34.23 -29.57
N GLU A 37 5.93 34.69 -28.99
CA GLU A 37 5.89 35.96 -28.25
C GLU A 37 5.54 35.75 -26.76
N ALA A 38 6.45 35.10 -26.04
CA ALA A 38 6.37 35.01 -24.59
C ALA A 38 6.74 36.36 -23.96
N ARG A 39 5.76 37.08 -23.39
CA ARG A 39 6.06 38.23 -22.52
C ARG A 39 6.25 37.74 -21.10
N GLY A 40 7.50 37.73 -20.63
CA GLY A 40 7.81 37.50 -19.23
C GLY A 40 7.17 38.59 -18.36
N VAL A 41 6.45 38.20 -17.31
CA VAL A 41 5.92 39.17 -16.35
C VAL A 41 7.09 39.73 -15.55
N ALA A 42 7.53 40.96 -15.89
CA ALA A 42 8.82 41.49 -15.44
C ALA A 42 8.97 41.58 -13.91
N SER A 43 7.92 41.95 -13.19
CA SER A 43 7.98 42.10 -11.72
C SER A 43 7.76 40.76 -11.00
N PRO A 44 8.65 40.37 -10.05
CA PRO A 44 8.46 39.18 -9.22
C PRO A 44 7.09 39.12 -8.53
N LYS A 45 6.62 40.25 -7.99
CA LYS A 45 5.30 40.34 -7.35
C LYS A 45 4.15 40.18 -8.33
N SER A 46 4.27 40.69 -9.56
CA SER A 46 3.25 40.46 -10.59
C SER A 46 3.22 39.00 -11.06
N ARG A 47 4.37 38.30 -11.08
CA ARG A 47 4.42 36.84 -11.33
C ARG A 47 3.73 36.05 -10.22
N VAL A 48 3.98 36.40 -8.96
CA VAL A 48 3.32 35.80 -7.80
C VAL A 48 1.80 36.01 -7.87
N LEU A 49 1.34 37.24 -8.14
CA LEU A 49 -0.08 37.55 -8.27
C LEU A 49 -0.74 36.75 -9.39
N LEU A 50 -0.10 36.70 -10.57
CA LEU A 50 -0.63 35.93 -11.70
C LEU A 50 -0.68 34.43 -11.38
N ALA A 51 0.36 33.88 -10.77
CA ALA A 51 0.39 32.47 -10.40
C ALA A 51 -0.68 32.12 -9.35
N ALA A 52 -0.85 32.96 -8.31
CA ALA A 52 -1.89 32.76 -7.30
C ALA A 52 -3.30 32.76 -7.91
N LEU A 53 -3.56 33.64 -8.89
CA LEU A 53 -4.84 33.69 -9.59
C LEU A 53 -5.05 32.50 -10.55
N LEU A 54 -3.98 31.98 -11.17
CA LEU A 54 -4.07 30.85 -12.09
C LEU A 54 -4.13 29.49 -11.37
N LEU A 55 -3.61 29.38 -10.14
CA LEU A 55 -3.78 28.19 -9.31
C LEU A 55 -5.26 27.93 -8.97
N ASP A 56 -6.04 29.00 -8.82
CA ASP A 56 -7.48 29.00 -8.61
C ASP A 56 -8.23 29.59 -9.82
N ALA A 57 -7.79 29.25 -11.04
CA ALA A 57 -8.36 29.77 -12.28
C ALA A 57 -9.90 29.61 -12.32
N GLY A 58 -10.62 30.69 -12.63
CA GLY A 58 -12.08 30.73 -12.64
C GLY A 58 -12.76 30.78 -11.27
N ARG A 59 -12.02 30.72 -10.15
CA ARG A 59 -12.55 30.83 -8.79
C ARG A 59 -12.21 32.18 -8.16
N VAL A 60 -12.90 32.51 -7.07
CA VAL A 60 -12.66 33.75 -6.32
C VAL A 60 -11.46 33.57 -5.41
N VAL A 61 -10.41 34.36 -5.64
CA VAL A 61 -9.24 34.45 -4.75
C VAL A 61 -9.37 35.68 -3.87
N SER A 62 -9.34 35.49 -2.56
CA SER A 62 -9.59 36.57 -1.59
C SER A 62 -8.47 37.61 -1.58
N VAL A 63 -8.79 38.85 -1.20
CA VAL A 63 -7.80 39.92 -1.04
C VAL A 63 -6.74 39.54 0.00
N GLU A 64 -7.13 38.90 1.11
CA GLU A 64 -6.20 38.48 2.16
C GLU A 64 -5.27 37.36 1.65
N SER A 65 -5.79 36.37 0.94
CA SER A 65 -4.97 35.30 0.33
C SER A 65 -3.96 35.85 -0.68
N LEU A 66 -4.34 36.86 -1.47
CA LEU A 66 -3.42 37.53 -2.40
C LEU A 66 -2.37 38.36 -1.67
N LYS A 67 -2.71 38.99 -0.54
CA LYS A 67 -1.73 39.69 0.29
C LYS A 67 -0.74 38.71 0.91
N ASP A 68 -1.23 37.61 1.46
CA ASP A 68 -0.38 36.59 2.06
C ASP A 68 0.59 36.00 1.04
N ALA A 69 0.13 35.72 -0.19
CA ALA A 69 1.00 35.24 -1.26
C ALA A 69 2.06 36.27 -1.69
N LEU A 70 1.71 37.56 -1.77
CA LEU A 70 2.61 38.63 -2.25
C LEU A 70 3.65 39.10 -1.24
N TRP A 71 3.35 38.97 0.06
CA TRP A 71 4.17 39.47 1.16
C TRP A 71 4.51 38.39 2.21
N SER A 72 4.25 37.12 1.92
CA SER A 72 4.60 35.97 2.77
C SER A 72 4.11 36.12 4.22
N GLY A 73 2.89 36.64 4.40
CA GLY A 73 2.27 36.86 5.72
C GLY A 73 2.71 38.14 6.46
N ALA A 74 3.56 38.98 5.85
CA ALA A 74 3.99 40.27 6.42
C ALA A 74 3.60 41.47 5.52
N PRO A 75 2.29 41.73 5.30
CA PRO A 75 1.84 42.83 4.45
C PRO A 75 2.16 44.21 5.05
N PRO A 76 2.72 45.16 4.28
CA PRO A 76 2.88 46.54 4.75
C PRO A 76 1.52 47.22 4.91
N VAL A 77 1.47 48.32 5.67
CA VAL A 77 0.24 49.13 5.86
C VAL A 77 -0.37 49.60 4.52
N SER A 78 0.46 49.73 3.47
CA SER A 78 0.06 50.07 2.10
C SER A 78 -0.23 48.86 1.20
N ALA A 79 -0.36 47.64 1.74
CA ALA A 79 -0.57 46.41 0.97
C ALA A 79 -1.84 46.45 0.11
N GLN A 80 -2.93 47.00 0.63
CA GLN A 80 -4.19 47.17 -0.11
C GLN A 80 -3.99 48.00 -1.38
N ALA A 81 -3.37 49.19 -1.26
CA ALA A 81 -3.11 50.08 -2.40
C ALA A 81 -2.10 49.46 -3.39
N SER A 82 -1.08 48.78 -2.88
CA SER A 82 -0.08 48.09 -3.69
C SER A 82 -0.70 46.93 -4.50
N LEU A 83 -1.61 46.17 -3.90
CA LEU A 83 -2.35 45.10 -4.59
C LEU A 83 -3.18 45.67 -5.76
N HIS A 84 -3.91 46.77 -5.54
CA HIS A 84 -4.67 47.43 -6.61
C HIS A 84 -3.77 47.86 -7.77
N ASN A 85 -2.57 48.38 -7.48
CA ASN A 85 -1.59 48.74 -8.51
C ASN A 85 -1.08 47.52 -9.30
N HIS A 86 -0.83 46.40 -8.62
CA HIS A 86 -0.43 45.16 -9.29
C HIS A 86 -1.55 44.57 -10.14
N VAL A 87 -2.80 44.62 -9.67
CA VAL A 87 -3.99 44.20 -10.43
C VAL A 87 -4.22 45.09 -11.65
N ALA A 88 -4.12 46.41 -11.50
CA ALA A 88 -4.25 47.34 -12.62
C ALA A 88 -3.19 47.11 -13.69
N ARG A 89 -1.95 46.81 -13.28
CA ARG A 89 -0.86 46.43 -14.20
C ARG A 89 -1.15 45.10 -14.89
N LEU A 90 -1.69 44.11 -14.17
CA LEU A 90 -2.05 42.82 -14.75
C LEU A 90 -3.20 42.94 -15.75
N ARG A 91 -4.24 43.75 -15.47
CA ARG A 91 -5.32 44.05 -16.43
C ARG A 91 -4.81 44.63 -17.74
N ARG A 92 -3.85 45.57 -17.67
CA ARG A 92 -3.21 46.14 -18.87
C ARG A 92 -2.38 45.13 -19.64
N LEU A 93 -1.89 44.07 -18.98
CA LEU A 93 -1.22 42.99 -19.69
C LEU A 93 -2.26 42.11 -20.37
N LEU A 94 -3.34 41.72 -19.71
CA LEU A 94 -4.33 40.78 -20.28
C LEU A 94 -5.07 41.32 -21.52
N ASP A 95 -4.98 42.62 -21.82
CA ASP A 95 -5.64 43.33 -22.94
C ASP A 95 -7.17 43.12 -23.03
N ASP A 96 -7.77 42.61 -21.95
CA ASP A 96 -9.21 42.46 -21.77
C ASP A 96 -9.58 42.71 -20.29
N PRO A 97 -10.33 43.79 -19.99
CA PRO A 97 -10.73 44.12 -18.63
C PRO A 97 -11.69 43.09 -18.01
N GLU A 98 -12.41 42.31 -18.82
CA GLU A 98 -13.34 41.28 -18.37
C GLU A 98 -12.63 39.98 -17.95
N ARG A 99 -11.34 39.82 -18.27
CA ARG A 99 -10.56 38.64 -17.86
C ARG A 99 -10.23 38.63 -16.37
N LEU A 100 -9.98 39.79 -15.74
CA LEU A 100 -9.70 39.89 -14.31
C LEU A 100 -10.74 40.75 -13.60
N ARG A 101 -11.79 40.09 -13.12
CA ARG A 101 -12.94 40.74 -12.47
C ARG A 101 -12.70 40.95 -10.98
N THR A 102 -13.11 42.11 -10.49
CA THR A 102 -13.21 42.37 -9.05
C THR A 102 -14.60 41.96 -8.59
N VAL A 103 -14.68 41.11 -7.58
CA VAL A 103 -15.92 40.66 -6.94
C VAL A 103 -15.91 41.05 -5.46
N PRO A 104 -17.05 41.10 -4.75
CA PRO A 104 -17.11 41.59 -3.38
C PRO A 104 -16.13 40.94 -2.40
N SER A 105 -15.74 39.69 -2.63
CA SER A 105 -14.82 38.92 -1.78
C SER A 105 -13.39 38.77 -2.33
N GLY A 106 -13.05 39.37 -3.48
CA GLY A 106 -11.73 39.19 -4.08
C GLY A 106 -11.62 39.45 -5.58
N TYR A 107 -10.80 38.64 -6.25
CA TYR A 107 -10.57 38.71 -7.69
C TYR A 107 -10.78 37.35 -8.35
N VAL A 108 -11.30 37.36 -9.57
CA VAL A 108 -11.47 36.16 -10.40
C VAL A 108 -10.74 36.37 -11.71
N LEU A 109 -9.82 35.46 -12.04
CA LEU A 109 -9.18 35.40 -13.35
C LEU A 109 -9.91 34.37 -14.21
N ARG A 110 -10.55 34.83 -15.28
CA ARG A 110 -11.19 33.97 -16.27
C ARG A 110 -10.13 33.43 -17.23
N VAL A 111 -10.14 32.10 -17.38
CA VAL A 111 -9.30 31.34 -18.30
C VAL A 111 -10.24 30.48 -19.13
N ASP A 112 -10.23 30.65 -20.45
CA ASP A 112 -11.04 29.83 -21.34
C ASP A 112 -10.35 28.48 -21.61
N GLU A 113 -11.10 27.52 -22.16
CA GLU A 113 -10.59 26.18 -22.43
C GLU A 113 -9.39 26.21 -23.40
N GLY A 114 -8.32 25.49 -23.05
CA GLY A 114 -7.09 25.45 -23.85
C GLY A 114 -6.15 26.65 -23.68
N GLU A 115 -6.50 27.66 -22.86
CA GLU A 115 -5.63 28.82 -22.64
C GLU A 115 -4.54 28.56 -21.58
N LEU A 116 -4.77 27.68 -20.62
CA LEU A 116 -3.79 27.34 -19.58
C LEU A 116 -3.04 26.05 -19.92
N ASP A 117 -1.71 26.13 -19.99
CA ASP A 117 -0.86 24.99 -20.34
C ASP A 117 -1.02 23.78 -19.41
N VAL A 118 -1.35 23.98 -18.13
CA VAL A 118 -1.66 22.89 -17.19
C VAL A 118 -2.97 22.18 -17.56
N HIS A 119 -4.01 22.89 -17.99
CA HIS A 119 -5.24 22.25 -18.44
C HIS A 119 -5.02 21.45 -19.73
N VAL A 120 -4.23 22.01 -20.66
CA VAL A 120 -3.84 21.31 -21.90
C VAL A 120 -2.99 20.07 -21.57
N PHE A 121 -2.07 20.18 -20.61
CA PHE A 121 -1.28 19.06 -20.13
C PHE A 121 -2.16 17.97 -19.48
N ASP A 122 -3.07 18.33 -18.58
CA ASP A 122 -3.98 17.38 -17.94
C ASP A 122 -4.87 16.66 -18.98
N ALA A 123 -5.31 17.36 -20.04
CA ALA A 123 -6.05 16.76 -21.15
C ALA A 123 -5.21 15.73 -21.92
N HIS A 124 -3.96 16.06 -22.27
CA HIS A 124 -3.04 15.11 -22.92
C HIS A 124 -2.68 13.93 -22.01
N VAL A 125 -2.51 14.15 -20.69
CA VAL A 125 -2.28 13.06 -19.71
C VAL A 125 -3.47 12.11 -19.68
N ALA A 126 -4.71 12.64 -19.67
CA ALA A 126 -5.91 11.82 -19.72
C ALA A 126 -6.01 11.03 -21.04
N ALA A 127 -5.70 11.66 -22.18
CA ALA A 127 -5.68 11.01 -23.49
C ALA A 127 -4.60 9.92 -23.59
N ALA A 128 -3.38 10.20 -23.10
CA ALA A 128 -2.28 9.24 -23.03
C ALA A 128 -2.64 8.04 -22.15
N ARG A 129 -3.27 8.27 -20.99
CA ARG A 129 -3.73 7.21 -20.09
C ARG A 129 -4.77 6.30 -20.76
N ALA A 130 -5.77 6.90 -21.42
CA ALA A 130 -6.81 6.14 -22.13
C ALA A 130 -6.20 5.31 -23.27
N ALA A 131 -5.28 5.90 -24.05
CA ALA A 131 -4.57 5.21 -25.12
C ALA A 131 -3.67 4.09 -24.60
N HIS A 132 -2.99 4.29 -23.45
CA HIS A 132 -2.14 3.27 -22.83
C HIS A 132 -2.96 2.07 -22.34
N ALA A 133 -4.10 2.33 -21.71
CA ALA A 133 -5.05 1.28 -21.31
C ALA A 133 -5.62 0.51 -22.51
N GLY A 134 -5.84 1.20 -23.65
CA GLY A 134 -6.25 0.59 -24.92
C GLY A 134 -5.13 -0.02 -25.76
N GLN A 135 -3.87 0.04 -25.29
CA GLN A 135 -2.67 -0.39 -26.03
C GLN A 135 -2.51 0.30 -27.42
N GLU A 136 -3.02 1.51 -27.58
CA GLU A 136 -2.90 2.34 -28.79
C GLU A 136 -1.53 3.05 -28.79
N TRP A 137 -0.43 2.30 -28.96
CA TRP A 137 0.93 2.79 -28.70
C TRP A 137 1.34 4.05 -29.49
N GLU A 138 0.98 4.16 -30.76
CA GLU A 138 1.28 5.36 -31.57
C GLU A 138 0.60 6.61 -31.02
N ARG A 139 -0.62 6.45 -30.48
CA ARG A 139 -1.37 7.53 -29.85
C ARG A 139 -0.74 7.89 -28.52
N VAL A 140 -0.30 6.92 -27.71
CA VAL A 140 0.43 7.20 -26.46
C VAL A 140 1.65 8.07 -26.73
N VAL A 141 2.50 7.69 -27.69
CA VAL A 141 3.70 8.46 -28.04
C VAL A 141 3.33 9.89 -28.46
N ARG A 142 2.31 10.06 -29.30
CA ARG A 142 1.86 11.38 -29.76
C ARG A 142 1.35 12.26 -28.61
N GLU A 143 0.49 11.72 -27.74
CA GLU A 143 -0.06 12.47 -26.60
C GLU A 143 1.01 12.79 -25.55
N CYS A 144 1.91 11.83 -25.26
CA CYS A 144 3.04 12.04 -24.36
C CYS A 144 3.99 13.12 -24.89
N ALA A 145 4.34 13.09 -26.19
CA ALA A 145 5.19 14.10 -26.81
C ALA A 145 4.54 15.49 -26.77
N ALA A 146 3.23 15.59 -27.06
CA ALA A 146 2.50 16.85 -26.98
C ALA A 146 2.47 17.42 -25.56
N ALA A 147 2.22 16.59 -24.55
CA ALA A 147 2.26 16.98 -23.15
C ALA A 147 3.65 17.40 -22.67
N LEU A 148 4.69 16.61 -22.97
CA LEU A 148 6.07 16.90 -22.57
C LEU A 148 6.59 18.18 -23.21
N ALA A 149 6.19 18.46 -24.46
CA ALA A 149 6.56 19.70 -25.13
C ALA A 149 6.03 20.96 -24.42
N LEU A 150 5.02 20.87 -23.55
CA LEU A 150 4.51 22.02 -22.76
C LEU A 150 5.46 22.45 -21.63
N TRP A 151 6.37 21.57 -21.22
CA TRP A 151 7.30 21.83 -20.13
C TRP A 151 8.46 22.71 -20.56
N ARG A 152 8.73 23.76 -19.78
CA ARG A 152 9.83 24.73 -19.99
C ARG A 152 10.83 24.76 -18.84
N GLY A 153 10.75 23.79 -17.93
CA GLY A 153 11.58 23.70 -16.73
C GLY A 153 10.77 23.22 -15.51
N ALA A 154 11.24 23.55 -14.31
CA ALA A 154 10.49 23.28 -13.08
C ALA A 154 9.18 24.10 -13.06
N PRO A 155 8.02 23.49 -12.76
CA PRO A 155 6.75 24.21 -12.63
C PRO A 155 6.87 25.32 -11.61
N LEU A 156 6.28 26.48 -11.91
CA LEU A 156 6.30 27.64 -11.03
C LEU A 156 7.72 28.16 -10.70
N ALA A 157 8.72 27.85 -11.54
CA ALA A 157 10.11 28.28 -11.31
C ALA A 157 10.22 29.81 -11.16
N GLY A 158 11.03 30.25 -10.20
CA GLY A 158 11.24 31.67 -9.92
C GLY A 158 10.13 32.34 -9.10
N LEU A 159 9.26 31.56 -8.46
CA LEU A 159 8.32 32.02 -7.43
C LEU A 159 8.81 31.66 -6.02
N PRO A 160 8.49 32.47 -4.99
CA PRO A 160 8.71 32.12 -3.59
C PRO A 160 7.94 30.86 -3.17
N SER A 161 8.47 30.11 -2.21
CA SER A 161 7.86 28.88 -1.68
C SER A 161 6.49 29.10 -1.03
N GLU A 162 6.20 30.32 -0.59
CA GLU A 162 5.04 30.68 0.23
C GLU A 162 3.75 30.87 -0.60
N VAL A 163 3.82 30.83 -1.93
CA VAL A 163 2.68 31.04 -2.85
C VAL A 163 1.73 29.82 -2.91
N GLY A 164 1.85 28.86 -1.99
CA GLY A 164 0.95 27.69 -1.89
C GLY A 164 1.05 26.67 -3.04
N GLY A 165 1.95 26.87 -3.99
CA GLY A 165 2.10 26.06 -5.19
C GLY A 165 2.94 24.78 -5.04
N TYR A 166 3.46 24.48 -3.85
CA TYR A 166 4.35 23.32 -3.65
C TYR A 166 3.65 21.98 -3.94
N ALA A 167 2.46 21.77 -3.37
CA ALA A 167 1.68 20.56 -3.60
C ALA A 167 1.28 20.43 -5.08
N PHE A 168 0.92 21.54 -5.73
CA PHE A 168 0.58 21.59 -7.14
C PHE A 168 1.79 21.26 -8.04
N ALA A 169 2.94 21.90 -7.81
CA ALA A 169 4.17 21.64 -8.53
C ALA A 169 4.69 20.21 -8.29
N ARG A 170 4.50 19.64 -7.10
CA ARG A 170 4.76 18.22 -6.83
C ARG A 170 3.84 17.32 -7.65
N ARG A 171 2.52 17.55 -7.63
CA ARG A 171 1.54 16.79 -8.42
C ARG A 171 1.91 16.77 -9.91
N LEU A 172 2.29 17.92 -10.46
CA LEU A 172 2.70 18.04 -11.85
C LEU A 172 3.98 17.27 -12.15
N ARG A 173 4.99 17.33 -11.27
CA ARG A 173 6.23 16.56 -11.43
C ARG A 173 5.96 15.05 -11.40
N GLU A 174 5.12 14.57 -10.49
CA GLU A 174 4.71 13.15 -10.46
C GLU A 174 3.94 12.75 -11.73
N ALA A 175 3.03 13.61 -12.21
CA ALA A 175 2.31 13.36 -13.46
C ALA A 175 3.26 13.29 -14.67
N ARG A 176 4.29 14.13 -14.72
CA ARG A 176 5.34 14.04 -15.76
C ARG A 176 6.10 12.72 -15.70
N LEU A 177 6.44 12.26 -14.50
CA LEU A 177 7.15 11.00 -14.30
C LEU A 177 6.29 9.80 -14.73
N LEU A 178 5.00 9.78 -14.43
CA LEU A 178 4.04 8.77 -14.94
C LEU A 178 3.89 8.83 -16.46
N LEU A 179 3.81 10.03 -17.03
CA LEU A 179 3.70 10.21 -18.48
C LEU A 179 4.94 9.68 -19.21
N LEU A 180 6.14 9.89 -18.65
CA LEU A 180 7.37 9.29 -19.15
C LEU A 180 7.28 7.77 -19.09
N GLU A 181 6.81 7.17 -18.00
CA GLU A 181 6.64 5.70 -17.93
C GLU A 181 5.77 5.18 -19.09
N TRP A 182 4.63 5.81 -19.36
CA TRP A 182 3.76 5.40 -20.47
C TRP A 182 4.40 5.61 -21.85
N CYS A 183 5.14 6.71 -22.03
CA CYS A 183 5.87 6.97 -23.27
C CYS A 183 6.90 5.86 -23.55
N HIS A 184 7.72 5.51 -22.56
CA HIS A 184 8.74 4.48 -22.71
C HIS A 184 8.13 3.08 -22.89
N ASP A 185 7.01 2.76 -22.22
CA ASP A 185 6.29 1.51 -22.47
C ASP A 185 5.79 1.42 -23.92
N ALA A 186 5.24 2.52 -24.45
CA ALA A 186 4.77 2.58 -25.83
C ALA A 186 5.91 2.47 -26.84
N GLU A 187 7.03 3.16 -26.61
CA GLU A 187 8.20 3.06 -27.48
C GLU A 187 8.85 1.68 -27.44
N LEU A 188 8.92 1.05 -26.26
CA LEU A 188 9.33 -0.34 -26.11
C LEU A 188 8.43 -1.32 -26.86
N ALA A 189 7.11 -1.08 -26.87
CA ALA A 189 6.13 -1.91 -27.55
C ALA A 189 6.16 -1.73 -29.09
N LEU A 190 6.35 -0.50 -29.57
CA LEU A 190 6.51 -0.21 -31.01
C LEU A 190 7.82 -0.74 -31.57
N GLY A 191 8.88 -0.75 -30.75
CA GLY A 191 10.19 -1.24 -31.13
C GLY A 191 10.87 -0.44 -32.25
N GLY A 192 11.88 -1.04 -32.89
CA GLY A 192 12.59 -0.46 -34.03
C GLY A 192 13.81 0.40 -33.66
N PRO A 193 14.34 1.23 -34.58
CA PRO A 193 15.62 1.93 -34.44
C PRO A 193 15.64 3.03 -33.37
N ARG A 194 14.51 3.33 -32.73
CA ARG A 194 14.42 4.31 -31.63
C ARG A 194 14.87 3.74 -30.28
N LEU A 195 14.97 2.41 -30.16
CA LEU A 195 15.36 1.73 -28.91
C LEU A 195 16.78 2.08 -28.45
N ASP A 196 17.71 2.34 -29.38
CA ASP A 196 19.09 2.73 -29.04
C ASP A 196 19.15 4.11 -28.36
N GLY A 197 18.24 5.02 -28.75
CA GLY A 197 18.11 6.36 -28.14
C GLY A 197 17.51 6.32 -26.73
N LEU A 198 16.72 5.29 -26.40
CA LEU A 198 16.07 5.15 -25.10
C LEU A 198 17.02 4.75 -23.98
N VAL A 199 18.05 3.96 -24.29
CA VAL A 199 18.99 3.47 -23.27
C VAL A 199 19.66 4.60 -22.47
N PRO A 200 20.27 5.63 -23.08
CA PRO A 200 20.87 6.73 -22.31
C PRO A 200 19.83 7.55 -21.53
N GLU A 201 18.62 7.73 -22.06
CA GLU A 201 17.55 8.45 -21.36
C GLU A 201 17.04 7.68 -20.12
N LEU A 202 16.78 6.38 -20.27
CA LEU A 202 16.38 5.50 -19.18
C LEU A 202 17.51 5.35 -18.15
N ALA A 203 18.77 5.28 -18.58
CA ALA A 203 19.91 5.26 -17.67
C ALA A 203 19.94 6.54 -16.79
N ALA A 204 19.74 7.72 -17.38
CA ALA A 204 19.65 8.97 -16.62
C ALA A 204 18.48 8.96 -15.62
N LEU A 205 17.31 8.47 -16.03
CA LEU A 205 16.14 8.35 -15.15
C LEU A 205 16.35 7.37 -14.00
N THR A 206 17.02 6.23 -14.23
CA THR A 206 17.35 5.28 -13.16
C THR A 206 18.38 5.81 -12.17
N ALA A 207 19.28 6.70 -12.60
CA ALA A 207 20.21 7.39 -11.72
C ALA A 207 19.53 8.50 -10.90
N GLU A 208 18.61 9.24 -11.50
CA GLU A 208 17.85 10.31 -10.83
C GLU A 208 16.78 9.76 -9.88
N TYR A 209 16.15 8.62 -10.23
CA TYR A 209 15.10 7.96 -9.45
C TYR A 209 15.45 6.49 -9.14
N PRO A 210 16.45 6.21 -8.28
CA PRO A 210 17.00 4.86 -8.09
C PRO A 210 16.01 3.81 -7.58
N LEU A 211 14.96 4.22 -6.88
CA LEU A 211 13.96 3.32 -6.28
C LEU A 211 12.71 3.13 -7.17
N ARG A 212 12.65 3.77 -8.34
CA ARG A 212 11.48 3.70 -9.24
C ARG A 212 11.66 2.53 -10.21
N GLU A 213 11.22 1.36 -9.78
CA GLU A 213 11.42 0.06 -10.46
C GLU A 213 11.00 0.02 -11.93
N VAL A 214 9.98 0.80 -12.32
CA VAL A 214 9.47 0.85 -13.70
C VAL A 214 10.55 1.28 -14.68
N TYR A 215 11.39 2.27 -14.34
CA TYR A 215 12.46 2.73 -15.23
C TYR A 215 13.59 1.69 -15.37
N HIS A 216 13.88 0.95 -14.31
CA HIS A 216 14.83 -0.16 -14.38
C HIS A 216 14.31 -1.31 -15.23
N ARG A 217 13.02 -1.67 -15.10
CA ARG A 217 12.36 -2.63 -15.99
C ARG A 217 12.50 -2.19 -17.45
N GLN A 218 12.16 -0.94 -17.74
CA GLN A 218 12.23 -0.39 -19.10
C GLN A 218 13.67 -0.39 -19.64
N LEU A 219 14.66 -0.03 -18.82
CA LEU A 219 16.07 -0.07 -19.18
C LEU A 219 16.55 -1.50 -19.48
N MET A 220 16.16 -2.47 -18.65
CA MET A 220 16.46 -3.89 -18.87
C MET A 220 15.91 -4.38 -20.22
N LEU A 221 14.67 -4.05 -20.54
CA LEU A 221 14.03 -4.43 -21.80
C LEU A 221 14.67 -3.72 -23.00
N ALA A 222 15.00 -2.44 -22.89
CA ALA A 222 15.69 -1.68 -23.94
C ALA A 222 17.08 -2.26 -24.24
N LEU A 223 17.88 -2.51 -23.19
CA LEU A 223 19.21 -3.13 -23.30
C LEU A 223 19.13 -4.54 -23.89
N HIS A 224 18.12 -5.33 -23.48
CA HIS A 224 17.92 -6.66 -24.03
C HIS A 224 17.58 -6.63 -25.53
N ARG A 225 16.65 -5.78 -25.94
CA ARG A 225 16.19 -5.67 -27.34
C ARG A 225 17.24 -5.08 -28.28
N THR A 226 18.22 -4.36 -27.75
CA THR A 226 19.40 -3.83 -28.47
C THR A 226 20.61 -4.77 -28.40
N GLY A 227 20.46 -5.99 -27.85
CA GLY A 227 21.50 -7.02 -27.80
C GLY A 227 22.51 -6.86 -26.66
N ARG A 228 22.35 -5.88 -25.76
CA ARG A 228 23.22 -5.57 -24.62
C ARG A 228 22.79 -6.31 -23.36
N GLN A 229 22.66 -7.62 -23.48
CA GLN A 229 22.07 -8.46 -22.45
C GLN A 229 22.83 -8.46 -21.11
N ALA A 230 24.15 -8.50 -21.14
CA ALA A 230 24.96 -8.52 -19.92
C ALA A 230 24.73 -7.27 -19.05
N GLU A 231 24.50 -6.13 -19.71
CA GLU A 231 24.19 -4.87 -19.05
C GLU A 231 22.76 -4.88 -18.47
N ALA A 232 21.78 -5.46 -19.16
CA ALA A 232 20.44 -5.66 -18.62
C ALA A 232 20.45 -6.49 -17.32
N LEU A 233 21.26 -7.55 -17.26
CA LEU A 233 21.43 -8.36 -16.05
C LEU A 233 22.22 -7.63 -14.94
N ALA A 234 23.10 -6.69 -15.31
CA ALA A 234 23.77 -5.82 -14.34
C ALA A 234 22.79 -4.84 -13.68
N VAL A 235 21.93 -4.19 -14.47
CA VAL A 235 20.86 -3.30 -13.97
C VAL A 235 19.96 -4.02 -12.97
N HIS A 236 19.51 -5.24 -13.26
CA HIS A 236 18.72 -6.03 -12.33
C HIS A 236 19.45 -6.31 -11.00
N ARG A 237 20.72 -6.72 -11.07
CA ARG A 237 21.52 -7.01 -9.87
C ARG A 237 21.71 -5.76 -9.01
N GLU A 238 22.03 -4.63 -9.63
CA GLU A 238 22.21 -3.35 -8.94
C GLU A 238 20.92 -2.89 -8.26
N LEU A 239 19.79 -2.92 -8.98
CA LEU A 239 18.49 -2.58 -8.41
C LEU A 239 18.14 -3.50 -7.24
N ARG A 240 18.30 -4.82 -7.41
CA ARG A 240 17.99 -5.79 -6.35
C ARG A 240 18.82 -5.53 -5.10
N THR A 241 20.13 -5.37 -5.23
CA THR A 241 21.00 -5.01 -4.10
C THR A 241 20.51 -3.74 -3.41
N ARG A 242 20.17 -2.69 -4.18
CA ARG A 242 19.67 -1.44 -3.63
C ARG A 242 18.33 -1.57 -2.90
N LEU A 243 17.36 -2.30 -3.46
CA LEU A 243 16.04 -2.49 -2.85
C LEU A 243 16.14 -3.33 -1.56
N VAL A 244 16.97 -4.37 -1.57
CA VAL A 244 17.22 -5.20 -0.39
C VAL A 244 17.94 -4.38 0.69
N ASP A 245 19.00 -3.65 0.32
CA ASP A 245 19.82 -2.90 1.29
C ASP A 245 19.07 -1.70 1.90
N GLN A 246 18.29 -0.96 1.09
CA GLN A 246 17.67 0.30 1.54
C GLN A 246 16.23 0.13 2.02
N LEU A 247 15.47 -0.79 1.44
CA LEU A 247 14.04 -0.94 1.71
C LEU A 247 13.68 -2.31 2.29
N GLY A 248 14.60 -3.28 2.25
CA GLY A 248 14.35 -4.64 2.73
C GLY A 248 13.27 -5.38 1.93
N ILE A 249 13.12 -5.04 0.64
CA ILE A 249 12.14 -5.65 -0.27
C ILE A 249 12.84 -6.20 -1.52
N GLU A 250 12.29 -7.26 -2.08
CA GLU A 250 12.71 -7.80 -3.39
C GLU A 250 12.05 -7.03 -4.55
N PRO A 251 12.62 -7.06 -5.77
CA PRO A 251 12.03 -6.44 -6.93
C PRO A 251 10.60 -6.92 -7.22
N GLY A 252 9.72 -5.98 -7.53
CA GLY A 252 8.33 -6.21 -7.88
C GLY A 252 8.15 -7.07 -9.14
N PRO A 253 6.90 -7.52 -9.42
CA PRO A 253 6.61 -8.47 -10.50
C PRO A 253 7.08 -7.97 -11.88
N GLY A 254 6.91 -6.69 -12.21
CA GLY A 254 7.31 -6.16 -13.52
C GLY A 254 8.82 -6.26 -13.80
N VAL A 255 9.67 -6.06 -12.78
CA VAL A 255 11.13 -6.21 -12.91
C VAL A 255 11.51 -7.70 -13.02
N ARG A 256 10.85 -8.56 -12.24
CA ARG A 256 11.07 -10.02 -12.28
C ARG A 256 10.67 -10.61 -13.64
N GLU A 257 9.57 -10.15 -14.23
CA GLU A 257 9.15 -10.55 -15.57
C GLU A 257 10.17 -10.15 -16.64
N ALA A 258 10.65 -8.90 -16.60
CA ALA A 258 11.72 -8.44 -17.49
C ALA A 258 13.02 -9.24 -17.29
N HIS A 259 13.37 -9.61 -16.05
CA HIS A 259 14.53 -10.46 -15.79
C HIS A 259 14.40 -11.84 -16.46
N VAL A 260 13.22 -12.46 -16.37
CA VAL A 260 12.95 -13.75 -17.03
C VAL A 260 12.97 -13.61 -18.55
N GLU A 261 12.42 -12.53 -19.12
CA GLU A 261 12.51 -12.24 -20.57
C GLU A 261 13.98 -12.15 -21.02
N VAL A 262 14.79 -11.38 -20.30
CA VAL A 262 16.24 -11.24 -20.56
C VAL A 262 16.93 -12.60 -20.49
N LEU A 263 16.66 -13.42 -19.47
CA LEU A 263 17.28 -14.75 -19.32
C LEU A 263 16.90 -15.72 -20.44
N ARG A 264 15.66 -15.70 -20.91
CA ARG A 264 15.24 -16.53 -22.07
C ARG A 264 15.99 -16.12 -23.35
N GLY A 265 16.26 -14.83 -23.51
CA GLY A 265 17.12 -14.32 -24.59
C GLY A 265 18.58 -14.82 -24.54
N ALA A 266 19.11 -15.13 -23.34
CA ALA A 266 20.48 -15.66 -23.17
C ALA A 266 20.65 -17.04 -23.79
N VAL A 267 19.59 -17.85 -23.69
CA VAL A 267 19.60 -19.26 -24.08
C VAL A 267 19.49 -19.41 -25.61
N GLY A 268 19.04 -18.36 -26.32
CA GLY A 268 18.90 -18.35 -27.79
C GLY A 268 20.04 -17.71 -28.59
N GLY A 269 21.04 -17.09 -27.94
CA GLY A 269 22.02 -16.21 -28.58
C GLY A 269 23.45 -16.73 -28.77
N GLY A 270 23.74 -18.02 -28.53
CA GLY A 270 25.09 -18.58 -28.67
C GLY A 270 25.28 -19.43 -29.94
N GLY A 271 26.00 -18.90 -30.93
CA GLY A 271 26.68 -19.69 -31.98
C GLY A 271 28.12 -19.16 -32.17
N PRO A 272 29.04 -19.80 -32.95
CA PRO A 272 28.85 -20.89 -33.93
C PRO A 272 29.90 -22.05 -33.90
N GLY A 273 29.66 -23.12 -34.68
CA GLY A 273 30.72 -23.98 -35.26
C GLY A 273 30.80 -25.44 -34.77
N GLY A 274 30.49 -26.38 -35.66
CA GLY A 274 30.76 -27.82 -35.46
C GLY A 274 29.77 -28.71 -36.18
N GLY A 275 29.95 -28.88 -37.48
CA GLY A 275 29.18 -29.85 -38.25
C GLY A 275 29.65 -31.27 -37.99
N PHE A 276 28.72 -32.19 -37.76
CA PHE A 276 28.74 -33.57 -38.25
C PHE A 276 27.28 -34.02 -38.37
N GLY A 277 27.00 -34.76 -39.45
CA GLY A 277 25.67 -35.04 -39.95
C GLY A 277 24.99 -36.28 -39.37
N ASP A 278 24.02 -36.73 -40.15
CA ASP A 278 23.09 -37.85 -39.96
C ASP A 278 22.03 -37.60 -38.87
N GLY A 279 20.73 -37.79 -39.08
CA GLY A 279 19.98 -38.42 -40.15
C GLY A 279 18.69 -38.97 -39.51
N PHE A 280 17.61 -39.03 -40.30
CA PHE A 280 16.25 -39.51 -39.94
C PHE A 280 15.41 -38.55 -39.05
N GLY A 281 14.16 -38.23 -39.36
CA GLY A 281 13.25 -38.65 -40.43
C GLY A 281 11.80 -38.35 -40.02
N GLY A 282 10.96 -37.95 -40.98
CA GLY A 282 9.49 -37.90 -40.89
C GLY A 282 8.97 -36.68 -40.12
N GLY A 283 8.38 -35.67 -40.77
CA GLY A 283 7.03 -35.73 -41.35
C GLY A 283 6.04 -35.19 -40.29
N SER A 284 5.11 -34.28 -40.52
CA SER A 284 4.40 -33.84 -41.71
C SER A 284 3.57 -32.60 -41.30
N ALA A 285 3.36 -31.73 -42.28
CA ALA A 285 2.30 -30.72 -42.48
C ALA A 285 1.40 -30.32 -41.29
N ALA A 286 1.32 -29.04 -40.91
CA ALA A 286 0.69 -27.95 -41.65
C ALA A 286 -0.80 -28.17 -41.99
N SER A 287 -1.58 -27.13 -41.66
CA SER A 287 -2.87 -26.75 -42.24
C SER A 287 -4.12 -27.43 -41.67
N ALA A 288 -5.00 -26.63 -41.04
CA ALA A 288 -6.07 -26.00 -41.80
C ALA A 288 -6.86 -25.01 -40.92
N ALA A 289 -6.95 -23.78 -41.40
CA ALA A 289 -7.96 -22.82 -41.02
C ALA A 289 -9.24 -23.03 -41.86
N SER A 290 -10.37 -22.67 -41.26
CA SER A 290 -11.50 -21.92 -41.86
C SER A 290 -12.86 -22.62 -42.00
N ALA A 291 -13.82 -22.00 -41.29
CA ALA A 291 -15.19 -21.61 -41.68
C ALA A 291 -16.35 -22.62 -41.67
N ALA A 292 -17.36 -22.33 -40.83
CA ALA A 292 -18.76 -22.03 -41.22
C ALA A 292 -19.56 -21.65 -39.95
N ARG A 293 -19.88 -20.35 -39.74
CA ARG A 293 -21.20 -19.69 -39.92
C ARG A 293 -22.42 -20.37 -39.26
N GLY A 294 -23.04 -19.62 -38.34
CA GLY A 294 -24.50 -19.47 -38.30
C GLY A 294 -25.19 -19.88 -37.00
N ALA A 295 -25.39 -18.93 -36.07
CA ALA A 295 -26.59 -18.84 -35.23
C ALA A 295 -26.57 -17.53 -34.41
N THR A 296 -27.46 -16.60 -34.73
CA THR A 296 -27.83 -15.49 -33.85
C THR A 296 -28.70 -15.99 -32.69
N PRO A 297 -28.51 -15.49 -31.46
CA PRO A 297 -29.62 -15.36 -30.53
C PRO A 297 -29.97 -13.89 -30.30
N SER A 298 -31.24 -13.64 -30.61
CA SER A 298 -32.16 -12.62 -30.10
C SER A 298 -31.72 -11.80 -28.89
N VAL A 299 -31.86 -10.48 -29.06
CA VAL A 299 -31.87 -9.45 -28.01
C VAL A 299 -32.91 -9.80 -26.93
N ALA A 300 -32.46 -9.92 -25.69
CA ALA A 300 -33.27 -9.82 -24.49
C ALA A 300 -32.46 -9.05 -23.43
N ALA A 301 -32.93 -7.83 -23.12
CA ALA A 301 -32.61 -6.97 -21.98
C ALA A 301 -31.16 -6.98 -21.46
N SER A 302 -30.40 -5.93 -21.81
CA SER A 302 -29.13 -5.58 -21.17
C SER A 302 -29.33 -5.41 -19.64
N PRO A 303 -28.59 -6.12 -18.78
CA PRO A 303 -28.41 -5.65 -17.42
C PRO A 303 -27.57 -4.35 -17.49
N SER A 304 -28.02 -3.33 -16.78
CA SER A 304 -27.28 -2.10 -16.50
C SER A 304 -25.81 -2.42 -16.19
N SER A 305 -24.89 -1.57 -16.66
CA SER A 305 -23.43 -1.63 -16.46
C SER A 305 -23.04 -2.12 -15.06
N ALA A 306 -22.93 -3.43 -14.88
CA ALA A 306 -22.52 -4.04 -13.64
C ALA A 306 -20.99 -4.02 -13.65
N GLN A 307 -20.40 -3.14 -12.84
CA GLN A 307 -18.99 -3.30 -12.50
C GLN A 307 -18.76 -4.74 -12.03
N PRO A 308 -17.66 -5.39 -12.45
CA PRO A 308 -17.39 -6.75 -12.02
C PRO A 308 -17.37 -6.80 -10.49
N PRO A 309 -17.93 -7.84 -9.86
CA PRO A 309 -17.92 -7.97 -8.41
C PRO A 309 -16.47 -7.93 -7.91
N PRO A 310 -16.19 -7.22 -6.80
CA PRO A 310 -14.84 -7.08 -6.31
C PRO A 310 -14.25 -8.46 -5.98
N ALA A 311 -13.00 -8.71 -6.40
CA ALA A 311 -12.26 -9.94 -6.13
C ALA A 311 -10.87 -9.58 -5.59
N GLN A 312 -10.85 -9.09 -4.35
CA GLN A 312 -9.69 -8.38 -3.79
C GLN A 312 -8.82 -9.22 -2.85
N LEU A 313 -9.14 -10.50 -2.66
CA LEU A 313 -8.38 -11.35 -1.75
C LEU A 313 -6.91 -11.46 -2.20
N PRO A 314 -5.94 -11.14 -1.33
CA PRO A 314 -4.53 -11.44 -1.57
C PRO A 314 -4.34 -12.93 -1.88
N PRO A 315 -3.25 -13.32 -2.58
CA PRO A 315 -2.98 -14.72 -2.87
C PRO A 315 -3.03 -15.61 -1.61
N PRO A 316 -3.55 -16.85 -1.71
CA PRO A 316 -3.55 -17.75 -0.58
C PRO A 316 -2.11 -18.08 -0.15
N PRO A 317 -1.86 -18.37 1.13
CA PRO A 317 -0.55 -18.77 1.60
C PRO A 317 -0.08 -20.04 0.86
N ALA A 318 1.11 -20.00 0.26
CA ALA A 318 1.65 -21.10 -0.55
C ALA A 318 1.81 -22.42 0.24
N HIS A 319 2.12 -22.32 1.53
CA HIS A 319 2.17 -23.45 2.45
C HIS A 319 1.30 -23.15 3.65
N PHE A 320 0.22 -23.92 3.80
CA PHE A 320 -0.70 -23.86 4.93
C PHE A 320 -0.97 -25.27 5.44
N THR A 321 -0.67 -25.52 6.71
CA THR A 321 -0.85 -26.83 7.34
C THR A 321 -1.61 -26.70 8.66
N GLY A 322 -2.32 -27.76 9.02
CA GLY A 322 -2.99 -27.88 10.31
C GLY A 322 -4.28 -27.07 10.45
N ARG A 323 -4.72 -26.93 11.71
CA ARG A 323 -5.89 -26.16 12.14
C ARG A 323 -7.21 -26.62 11.52
N ALA A 324 -7.33 -27.90 11.18
CA ALA A 324 -8.53 -28.46 10.53
C ALA A 324 -9.81 -28.19 11.33
N ALA A 325 -9.80 -28.47 12.64
CA ALA A 325 -10.96 -28.24 13.51
C ALA A 325 -11.37 -26.76 13.58
N LEU A 326 -10.40 -25.84 13.65
CA LEU A 326 -10.65 -24.39 13.66
C LEU A 326 -11.19 -23.91 12.32
N ARG A 327 -10.61 -24.37 11.19
CA ARG A 327 -11.09 -24.09 9.83
C ARG A 327 -12.53 -24.53 9.63
N ASP A 328 -12.84 -25.76 10.03
CA ASP A 328 -14.20 -26.29 9.94
C ASP A 328 -15.19 -25.51 10.79
N SER A 329 -14.78 -25.11 12.00
CA SER A 329 -15.60 -24.29 12.88
C SER A 329 -15.84 -22.89 12.28
N LEU A 330 -14.78 -22.21 11.80
CA LEU A 330 -14.88 -20.93 11.10
C LEU A 330 -15.81 -21.02 9.88
N ARG A 331 -15.60 -22.02 9.02
CA ARG A 331 -16.45 -22.27 7.86
C ARG A 331 -17.91 -22.46 8.26
N ARG A 332 -18.19 -23.27 9.28
CA ARG A 332 -19.56 -23.45 9.78
C ARG A 332 -20.12 -22.12 10.27
N THR A 333 -19.42 -21.38 11.12
CA THR A 333 -19.90 -20.08 11.61
C THR A 333 -20.21 -19.10 10.49
N LEU A 334 -19.34 -18.99 9.48
CA LEU A 334 -19.50 -18.04 8.37
C LEU A 334 -20.55 -18.47 7.33
N THR A 335 -20.96 -19.75 7.34
CA THR A 335 -21.92 -20.31 6.36
C THR A 335 -23.24 -20.74 6.97
N THR A 336 -23.32 -20.83 8.31
CA THR A 336 -24.57 -21.07 9.02
C THR A 336 -25.39 -19.79 8.90
N ARG A 337 -26.26 -19.75 7.89
CA ARG A 337 -27.33 -18.75 7.77
C ARG A 337 -27.99 -18.61 9.15
N GLY A 338 -28.26 -17.37 9.59
CA GLY A 338 -29.27 -17.17 10.63
C GLY A 338 -30.49 -18.00 10.25
N ALA A 339 -30.75 -19.05 11.03
CA ALA A 339 -31.76 -20.05 10.70
C ALA A 339 -33.15 -19.41 10.82
N SER A 340 -33.59 -18.80 9.73
CA SER A 340 -34.98 -18.63 9.40
C SER A 340 -35.12 -18.79 7.88
N SER A 341 -34.79 -19.99 7.40
CA SER A 341 -35.46 -20.50 6.23
C SER A 341 -36.91 -20.70 6.62
N ALA A 342 -37.79 -19.92 6.00
CA ALA A 342 -39.22 -20.08 6.05
C ALA A 342 -39.64 -21.57 6.01
N THR A 343 -40.09 -22.06 7.16
CA THR A 343 -41.26 -22.93 7.21
C THR A 343 -42.30 -22.08 7.94
N PRO A 344 -43.42 -21.68 7.31
CA PRO A 344 -44.47 -20.96 8.00
C PRO A 344 -45.20 -21.96 8.89
N ILE A 345 -44.63 -22.25 10.06
CA ILE A 345 -45.36 -22.88 11.15
C ILE A 345 -45.45 -21.84 12.25
N ALA A 346 -46.69 -21.45 12.55
CA ALA A 346 -47.03 -20.46 13.54
C ALA A 346 -46.29 -20.70 14.86
N SER A 347 -45.29 -19.88 15.14
CA SER A 347 -44.74 -19.71 16.48
C SER A 347 -44.33 -18.26 16.64
N SER A 348 -45.06 -17.56 17.49
CA SER A 348 -44.87 -16.18 17.91
C SER A 348 -43.65 -16.06 18.83
N ALA A 349 -42.45 -16.25 18.28
CA ALA A 349 -41.20 -15.83 18.91
C ALA A 349 -40.76 -14.49 18.28
N PRO A 350 -40.23 -13.53 19.05
CA PRO A 350 -39.74 -12.28 18.50
C PRO A 350 -38.67 -12.56 17.44
N ALA A 351 -38.81 -11.97 16.26
CA ALA A 351 -37.87 -12.10 15.16
C ALA A 351 -36.45 -11.75 15.64
N THR A 352 -35.59 -12.75 15.70
CA THR A 352 -34.21 -12.56 16.14
C THR A 352 -33.52 -11.61 15.16
N PRO A 353 -32.83 -10.55 15.62
CA PRO A 353 -32.17 -9.63 14.72
C PRO A 353 -31.18 -10.38 13.83
N VAL A 354 -31.24 -10.08 12.54
CA VAL A 354 -30.41 -10.73 11.53
C VAL A 354 -29.03 -10.06 11.55
N ILE A 355 -28.08 -10.69 12.23
CA ILE A 355 -26.71 -10.20 12.38
C ILE A 355 -25.82 -10.88 11.32
N PRO A 356 -24.92 -10.17 10.62
CA PRO A 356 -23.96 -10.80 9.72
C PRO A 356 -23.06 -11.77 10.47
N ALA A 357 -22.75 -12.92 9.85
CA ALA A 357 -21.84 -13.89 10.43
C ALA A 357 -20.43 -13.27 10.53
N THR A 358 -20.02 -12.91 11.75
CA THR A 358 -18.75 -12.24 12.01
C THR A 358 -17.85 -13.13 12.86
N ALA A 359 -16.67 -13.44 12.35
CA ALA A 359 -15.64 -14.23 13.04
C ALA A 359 -14.41 -13.37 13.33
N VAL A 360 -13.96 -13.37 14.59
CA VAL A 360 -12.74 -12.70 15.04
C VAL A 360 -11.67 -13.74 15.34
N ILE A 361 -10.56 -13.67 14.61
CA ILE A 361 -9.38 -14.50 14.75
C ILE A 361 -8.34 -13.71 15.55
N SER A 362 -8.11 -14.08 16.81
CA SER A 362 -7.19 -13.38 17.70
C SER A 362 -5.99 -14.22 18.09
N GLY A 363 -4.89 -13.59 18.51
CA GLY A 363 -3.69 -14.31 18.96
C GLY A 363 -2.40 -13.53 18.77
N MET A 364 -1.30 -14.10 19.24
CA MET A 364 0.02 -13.45 19.27
C MET A 364 0.52 -13.04 17.86
N PRO A 365 1.36 -11.99 17.73
CA PRO A 365 2.07 -11.71 16.49
C PRO A 365 2.81 -12.95 15.95
N GLY A 366 2.78 -13.16 14.62
CA GLY A 366 3.43 -14.32 13.98
C GLY A 366 2.70 -15.67 14.11
N VAL A 367 1.57 -15.76 14.82
CA VAL A 367 0.78 -17.01 14.94
C VAL A 367 0.01 -17.39 13.67
N GLY A 368 0.05 -16.57 12.62
CA GLY A 368 -0.58 -16.88 11.32
C GLY A 368 -2.09 -16.61 11.26
N LYS A 369 -2.56 -15.52 11.89
CA LYS A 369 -3.98 -15.09 11.86
C LYS A 369 -4.43 -14.74 10.44
N SER A 370 -3.69 -13.87 9.76
CA SER A 370 -3.94 -13.44 8.38
C SER A 370 -3.88 -14.63 7.41
N ALA A 371 -2.93 -15.55 7.60
CA ALA A 371 -2.85 -16.77 6.80
C ALA A 371 -4.09 -17.65 6.95
N LEU A 372 -4.61 -17.85 8.18
CA LEU A 372 -5.85 -18.60 8.40
C LEU A 372 -7.07 -17.88 7.79
N ALA A 373 -7.16 -16.57 7.97
CA ALA A 373 -8.24 -15.76 7.42
C ALA A 373 -8.30 -15.84 5.89
N LEU A 374 -7.16 -15.63 5.22
CA LEU A 374 -7.06 -15.71 3.76
C LEU A 374 -7.33 -17.12 3.25
N HIS A 375 -6.80 -18.15 3.92
CA HIS A 375 -7.04 -19.54 3.55
C HIS A 375 -8.55 -19.88 3.57
N VAL A 376 -9.25 -19.52 4.66
CA VAL A 376 -10.69 -19.74 4.78
C VAL A 376 -11.47 -18.84 3.81
N ALA A 377 -11.02 -17.62 3.56
CA ALA A 377 -11.67 -16.71 2.61
C ALA A 377 -11.64 -17.25 1.18
N HIS A 378 -10.51 -17.79 0.73
CA HIS A 378 -10.38 -18.45 -0.57
C HIS A 378 -11.26 -19.68 -0.68
N GLU A 379 -11.34 -20.52 0.37
CA GLU A 379 -12.25 -21.67 0.40
C GLU A 379 -13.74 -21.29 0.32
N LEU A 380 -14.08 -20.08 0.77
CA LEU A 380 -15.45 -19.58 0.81
C LEU A 380 -15.81 -18.67 -0.38
N ALA A 381 -14.84 -18.28 -1.22
CA ALA A 381 -15.04 -17.27 -2.27
C ALA A 381 -16.26 -17.58 -3.18
N GLU A 382 -16.41 -18.83 -3.61
CA GLU A 382 -17.55 -19.26 -4.45
C GLU A 382 -18.93 -19.13 -3.78
N ARG A 383 -18.98 -19.08 -2.44
CA ARG A 383 -20.24 -18.91 -1.69
C ARG A 383 -20.69 -17.46 -1.59
N PHE A 384 -19.84 -16.52 -1.99
CA PHE A 384 -20.09 -15.07 -1.96
C PHE A 384 -19.98 -14.51 -3.39
N PRO A 385 -21.01 -14.73 -4.22
CA PRO A 385 -20.96 -14.41 -5.66
C PRO A 385 -20.94 -12.91 -5.94
N ASP A 386 -21.38 -12.08 -4.99
CA ASP A 386 -21.43 -10.63 -5.15
C ASP A 386 -20.07 -9.95 -4.85
N GLY A 387 -19.07 -10.73 -4.41
CA GLY A 387 -17.68 -10.30 -4.32
C GLY A 387 -16.99 -10.62 -2.99
N GLN A 388 -15.68 -10.38 -2.97
CA GLN A 388 -14.82 -10.44 -1.80
C GLN A 388 -14.00 -9.15 -1.68
N LEU A 389 -14.12 -8.50 -0.53
CA LEU A 389 -13.37 -7.29 -0.18
C LEU A 389 -12.28 -7.63 0.85
N TYR A 390 -11.09 -7.07 0.65
CA TYR A 390 -9.97 -7.19 1.59
C TYR A 390 -9.48 -5.81 2.00
N LEU A 391 -9.37 -5.60 3.30
CA LEU A 391 -8.82 -4.36 3.85
C LEU A 391 -7.85 -4.67 4.99
N ASP A 392 -6.61 -4.25 4.83
CA ASP A 392 -5.61 -4.20 5.90
C ASP A 392 -5.81 -2.93 6.75
N LEU A 393 -6.17 -3.11 8.02
CA LEU A 393 -6.45 -2.08 9.01
C LEU A 393 -5.19 -1.55 9.72
N ARG A 394 -4.03 -2.17 9.48
CA ARG A 394 -2.70 -1.70 9.93
C ARG A 394 -2.55 -1.55 11.44
N GLY A 395 -3.25 -2.37 12.22
CA GLY A 395 -3.28 -2.29 13.68
C GLY A 395 -1.96 -2.65 14.37
N ALA A 396 -1.17 -3.52 13.75
CA ALA A 396 0.16 -3.95 14.19
C ALA A 396 1.12 -4.10 13.00
N THR A 397 0.95 -3.26 11.96
CA THR A 397 1.81 -3.25 10.78
C THR A 397 3.05 -2.38 11.02
N PRO A 398 4.28 -2.89 10.79
CA PRO A 398 5.50 -2.14 11.06
C PRO A 398 5.60 -0.81 10.31
N GLY A 399 5.92 0.26 11.05
CA GLY A 399 6.17 1.60 10.48
C GLY A 399 4.91 2.34 10.00
N MET A 400 3.72 1.80 10.24
CA MET A 400 2.45 2.37 9.76
C MET A 400 1.52 2.68 10.93
N THR A 401 0.74 3.75 10.79
CA THR A 401 -0.35 4.05 11.74
C THR A 401 -1.61 3.27 11.37
N PRO A 402 -2.39 2.78 12.36
CA PRO A 402 -3.67 2.12 12.11
C PRO A 402 -4.63 3.03 11.33
N LEU A 403 -5.38 2.45 10.39
CA LEU A 403 -6.36 3.21 9.62
C LEU A 403 -7.48 3.75 10.52
N THR A 404 -7.87 5.00 10.33
CA THR A 404 -9.06 5.53 11.00
C THR A 404 -10.33 4.90 10.39
N PRO A 405 -11.46 4.81 11.14
CA PRO A 405 -12.71 4.30 10.58
C PRO A 405 -13.15 5.03 9.31
N GLY A 406 -12.96 6.35 9.23
CA GLY A 406 -13.29 7.14 8.03
C GLY A 406 -12.43 6.76 6.82
N GLN A 407 -11.13 6.53 7.01
CA GLN A 407 -10.23 6.07 5.94
C GLN A 407 -10.62 4.66 5.46
N ALA A 408 -10.91 3.75 6.38
CA ALA A 408 -11.36 2.40 6.07
C ALA A 408 -12.70 2.38 5.31
N LEU A 409 -13.69 3.16 5.75
CA LEU A 409 -14.97 3.31 5.05
C LEU A 409 -14.80 3.89 3.65
N THR A 410 -13.94 4.90 3.50
CA THR A 410 -13.65 5.52 2.19
C THR A 410 -13.04 4.51 1.22
N ALA A 411 -12.14 3.65 1.70
CA ALA A 411 -11.56 2.58 0.89
C ALA A 411 -12.62 1.57 0.44
N LEU A 412 -13.42 1.03 1.37
CA LEU A 412 -14.46 0.05 1.05
C LEU A 412 -15.55 0.61 0.11
N LEU A 413 -15.96 1.87 0.30
CA LEU A 413 -16.97 2.50 -0.56
C LEU A 413 -16.43 2.71 -1.98
N ARG A 414 -15.16 3.12 -2.12
CA ARG A 414 -14.50 3.24 -3.43
C ARG A 414 -14.45 1.89 -4.15
N ASP A 415 -14.14 0.83 -3.40
CA ASP A 415 -14.02 -0.53 -3.93
C ASP A 415 -15.37 -1.12 -4.35
N LEU A 416 -16.46 -0.65 -3.75
CA LEU A 416 -17.85 -0.92 -4.16
C LEU A 416 -18.33 -0.01 -5.31
N GLY A 417 -17.45 0.80 -5.91
CA GLY A 417 -17.77 1.65 -7.05
C GLY A 417 -18.39 3.00 -6.71
N VAL A 418 -18.35 3.43 -5.44
CA VAL A 418 -18.84 4.75 -5.05
C VAL A 418 -17.85 5.81 -5.50
N GLU A 419 -18.31 6.72 -6.37
CA GLU A 419 -17.55 7.89 -6.81
C GLU A 419 -17.11 8.75 -5.60
N PRO A 420 -15.89 9.32 -5.60
CA PRO A 420 -15.37 10.11 -4.48
C PRO A 420 -16.28 11.29 -4.09
N CYS A 421 -16.98 11.90 -5.04
CA CYS A 421 -17.91 13.00 -4.79
C CYS A 421 -19.21 12.58 -4.08
N ARG A 422 -19.49 11.27 -4.04
CA ARG A 422 -20.65 10.68 -3.36
C ARG A 422 -20.29 10.03 -2.02
N THR A 423 -19.01 9.98 -1.66
CA THR A 423 -18.56 9.46 -0.37
C THR A 423 -18.83 10.50 0.73
N PRO A 424 -19.66 10.21 1.74
CA PRO A 424 -19.89 11.14 2.84
C PRO A 424 -18.63 11.39 3.66
N GLU A 425 -18.39 12.64 4.06
CA GLU A 425 -17.24 13.00 4.92
C GLU A 425 -17.40 12.51 6.36
N LEU A 426 -18.65 12.40 6.85
CA LEU A 426 -18.94 11.95 8.21
C LEU A 426 -18.92 10.41 8.31
N PRO A 427 -18.17 9.81 9.26
CA PRO A 427 -18.06 8.36 9.40
C PRO A 427 -19.39 7.63 9.56
N ASP A 428 -20.35 8.20 10.28
CA ASP A 428 -21.66 7.58 10.49
C ASP A 428 -22.47 7.49 9.20
N ALA A 429 -22.44 8.55 8.38
CA ALA A 429 -23.10 8.57 7.08
C ALA A 429 -22.44 7.61 6.09
N ALA A 430 -21.10 7.54 6.08
CA ALA A 430 -20.35 6.58 5.28
C ALA A 430 -20.64 5.12 5.71
N SER A 431 -20.76 4.87 7.02
CA SER A 431 -21.16 3.56 7.56
C SER A 431 -22.59 3.18 7.17
N ALA A 432 -23.51 4.14 7.17
CA ALA A 432 -24.89 3.93 6.74
C ALA A 432 -24.98 3.61 5.24
N LEU A 433 -24.18 4.31 4.42
CA LEU A 433 -24.08 4.03 2.99
C LEU A 433 -23.50 2.64 2.72
N LEU A 434 -22.40 2.27 3.40
CA LEU A 434 -21.81 0.93 3.28
C LEU A 434 -22.84 -0.16 3.61
N ARG A 435 -23.57 0.01 4.71
CA ARG A 435 -24.64 -0.93 5.10
C ARG A 435 -25.75 -1.01 4.05
N SER A 436 -26.12 0.11 3.44
CA SER A 436 -27.15 0.15 2.40
C SER A 436 -26.71 -0.56 1.11
N LEU A 437 -25.45 -0.41 0.71
CA LEU A 437 -24.89 -1.06 -0.47
C LEU A 437 -24.71 -2.57 -0.26
N LEU A 438 -24.29 -3.00 0.93
CA LEU A 438 -24.04 -4.41 1.22
C LEU A 438 -25.31 -5.18 1.62
N ALA A 439 -26.38 -4.51 2.06
CA ALA A 439 -27.62 -5.14 2.51
C ALA A 439 -28.22 -6.17 1.52
N PRO A 440 -28.33 -5.88 0.20
CA PRO A 440 -28.88 -6.84 -0.77
C PRO A 440 -27.85 -7.87 -1.26
N THR A 441 -26.59 -7.80 -0.83
CA THR A 441 -25.49 -8.58 -1.41
C THR A 441 -25.05 -9.75 -0.52
N ARG A 442 -24.40 -10.72 -1.15
CA ARG A 442 -23.65 -11.82 -0.55
C ARG A 442 -22.16 -11.60 -0.75
N THR A 443 -21.62 -10.68 0.04
CA THR A 443 -20.22 -10.26 -0.02
C THR A 443 -19.43 -10.78 1.17
N LEU A 444 -18.21 -11.26 0.95
CA LEU A 444 -17.26 -11.61 2.01
C LEU A 444 -16.33 -10.42 2.30
N LEU A 445 -16.26 -9.98 3.55
CA LEU A 445 -15.31 -8.95 3.99
C LEU A 445 -14.20 -9.59 4.83
N VAL A 446 -12.95 -9.33 4.48
CA VAL A 446 -11.77 -9.67 5.29
C VAL A 446 -11.14 -8.38 5.79
N LEU A 447 -11.25 -8.15 7.10
CA LEU A 447 -10.66 -7.01 7.81
C LEU A 447 -9.41 -7.50 8.55
N ASP A 448 -8.27 -7.35 7.93
CA ASP A 448 -7.00 -7.87 8.43
C ASP A 448 -6.33 -6.85 9.37
N ASP A 449 -5.67 -7.33 10.42
CA ASP A 449 -4.87 -6.55 11.37
C ASP A 449 -5.63 -5.42 12.08
N ALA A 450 -6.78 -5.72 12.68
CA ALA A 450 -7.56 -4.73 13.44
C ALA A 450 -6.90 -4.35 14.78
N ALA A 451 -6.85 -3.05 15.09
CA ALA A 451 -6.32 -2.54 16.35
C ALA A 451 -7.34 -2.56 17.50
N SER A 452 -8.63 -2.33 17.19
CA SER A 452 -9.68 -2.21 18.22
C SER A 452 -11.08 -2.48 17.69
N ALA A 453 -12.02 -2.79 18.59
CA ALA A 453 -13.42 -3.00 18.24
C ALA A 453 -14.08 -1.72 17.68
N ALA A 454 -13.62 -0.55 18.11
CA ALA A 454 -14.10 0.75 17.61
C ALA A 454 -13.72 0.98 16.13
N GLN A 455 -12.61 0.40 15.67
CA GLN A 455 -12.20 0.45 14.27
C GLN A 455 -13.09 -0.43 13.38
N VAL A 456 -13.49 -1.59 13.89
CA VAL A 456 -14.24 -2.61 13.14
C VAL A 456 -15.73 -2.34 13.10
N ARG A 457 -16.32 -1.88 14.23
CA ARG A 457 -17.78 -1.71 14.39
C ARG A 457 -18.46 -0.90 13.27
N PRO A 458 -17.90 0.22 12.78
CA PRO A 458 -18.51 1.00 11.70
C PRO A 458 -18.47 0.30 10.33
N LEU A 459 -17.56 -0.66 10.14
CA LEU A 459 -17.33 -1.39 8.89
C LEU A 459 -18.24 -2.63 8.74
N LEU A 460 -18.98 -2.99 9.79
CA LEU A 460 -19.83 -4.17 9.78
C LEU A 460 -21.05 -3.97 8.86
N PRO A 461 -21.34 -4.92 7.95
CA PRO A 461 -22.48 -4.84 7.05
C PRO A 461 -23.80 -5.04 7.81
N GLY A 462 -24.90 -4.58 7.24
CA GLY A 462 -26.25 -4.80 7.79
C GLY A 462 -26.96 -6.04 7.23
N GLY A 463 -26.44 -6.63 6.14
CA GLY A 463 -27.11 -7.71 5.42
C GLY A 463 -26.80 -9.10 5.95
N ALA A 464 -27.83 -9.95 6.02
CA ALA A 464 -27.74 -11.37 6.39
C ALA A 464 -26.85 -12.22 5.46
N GLY A 465 -26.72 -11.76 4.21
CA GLY A 465 -25.97 -12.44 3.16
C GLY A 465 -24.46 -12.22 3.23
N CYS A 466 -24.02 -11.24 4.02
CA CYS A 466 -22.61 -10.90 4.17
C CYS A 466 -21.96 -11.69 5.31
N ALA A 467 -20.68 -12.01 5.13
CA ALA A 467 -19.85 -12.59 6.17
C ALA A 467 -18.60 -11.74 6.37
N VAL A 468 -18.11 -11.66 7.62
CA VAL A 468 -16.95 -10.85 7.99
C VAL A 468 -15.93 -11.70 8.73
N ILE A 469 -14.69 -11.70 8.25
CA ILE A 469 -13.53 -12.27 8.95
C ILE A 469 -12.67 -11.11 9.42
N VAL A 470 -12.39 -11.05 10.71
CA VAL A 470 -11.54 -10.04 11.33
C VAL A 470 -10.31 -10.71 11.92
N THR A 471 -9.11 -10.22 11.64
CA THR A 471 -7.91 -10.66 12.36
C THR A 471 -7.43 -9.55 13.29
N SER A 472 -6.89 -9.90 14.45
CA SER A 472 -6.44 -8.92 15.45
C SER A 472 -5.47 -9.56 16.44
N CYS A 473 -4.56 -8.80 17.04
CA CYS A 473 -3.79 -9.29 18.19
C CYS A 473 -4.67 -9.38 19.46
N SER A 474 -5.72 -8.54 19.53
CA SER A 474 -6.69 -8.52 20.63
C SER A 474 -7.97 -9.30 20.32
N PRO A 475 -8.61 -9.94 21.32
CA PRO A 475 -9.88 -10.66 21.15
C PRO A 475 -11.09 -9.79 20.79
N LEU A 476 -10.97 -8.45 20.82
CA LEU A 476 -12.04 -7.50 20.50
C LEU A 476 -13.32 -7.77 21.29
N THR A 477 -13.19 -7.95 22.61
CA THR A 477 -14.27 -8.38 23.52
C THR A 477 -15.47 -7.43 23.56
N ALA A 478 -15.26 -6.16 23.23
CA ALA A 478 -16.30 -5.14 23.13
C ALA A 478 -17.11 -5.19 21.82
N LEU A 479 -16.84 -6.15 20.92
CA LEU A 479 -17.63 -6.35 19.70
C LEU A 479 -18.73 -7.39 19.96
N ASP A 480 -19.98 -6.99 19.74
CA ASP A 480 -21.17 -7.78 20.04
C ASP A 480 -21.53 -8.74 18.90
N GLY A 481 -22.09 -9.91 19.24
CA GLY A 481 -22.62 -10.85 18.24
C GLY A 481 -21.58 -11.54 17.37
N VAL A 482 -20.30 -11.56 17.78
CA VAL A 482 -19.20 -12.16 17.02
C VAL A 482 -18.74 -13.50 17.61
N ALA A 483 -18.39 -14.43 16.73
CA ALA A 483 -17.73 -15.67 17.14
C ALA A 483 -16.21 -15.44 17.26
N ARG A 484 -15.62 -15.87 18.38
CA ARG A 484 -14.21 -15.62 18.68
C ARG A 484 -13.40 -16.91 18.57
N PHE A 485 -12.28 -16.80 17.87
CA PHE A 485 -11.37 -17.89 17.58
C PHE A 485 -9.96 -17.50 18.06
N PRO A 486 -9.62 -17.79 19.33
CA PRO A 486 -8.26 -17.59 19.81
C PRO A 486 -7.32 -18.61 19.16
N LEU A 487 -6.25 -18.12 18.55
CA LEU A 487 -5.21 -18.92 17.92
C LEU A 487 -4.00 -19.03 18.83
N GLY A 488 -3.66 -20.28 19.16
CA GLY A 488 -2.38 -20.63 19.76
C GLY A 488 -1.33 -21.02 18.72
N PRO A 489 -0.09 -21.26 19.18
CA PRO A 489 0.95 -21.92 18.40
C PRO A 489 0.47 -23.26 17.83
N LEU A 490 1.14 -23.74 16.78
CA LEU A 490 0.80 -25.02 16.16
C LEU A 490 1.13 -26.20 17.07
N SER A 491 0.52 -27.37 16.80
CA SER A 491 0.99 -28.61 17.41
C SER A 491 2.40 -28.95 16.93
N SER A 492 3.12 -29.83 17.65
CA SER A 492 4.45 -30.28 17.21
C SER A 492 4.41 -30.93 15.82
N GLU A 493 3.37 -31.71 15.55
CA GLU A 493 3.16 -32.42 14.28
C GLU A 493 2.85 -31.44 13.14
N GLU A 494 1.94 -30.50 13.36
CA GLU A 494 1.60 -29.45 12.37
C GLU A 494 2.80 -28.55 12.07
N SER A 495 3.61 -28.27 13.09
CA SER A 495 4.84 -27.46 12.97
C SER A 495 5.91 -28.17 12.15
N ALA A 496 6.12 -29.47 12.38
CA ALA A 496 7.04 -30.28 11.59
C ALA A 496 6.58 -30.36 10.13
N ALA A 497 5.28 -30.59 9.90
CA ALA A 497 4.70 -30.60 8.56
C ALA A 497 4.89 -29.26 7.83
N LEU A 498 4.70 -28.12 8.54
CA LEU A 498 4.95 -26.79 7.96
C LEU A 498 6.42 -26.58 7.61
N LEU A 499 7.34 -26.98 8.49
CA LEU A 499 8.78 -26.85 8.28
C LEU A 499 9.25 -27.67 7.06
N VAL A 500 8.77 -28.91 6.93
CA VAL A 500 9.09 -29.77 5.78
C VAL A 500 8.53 -29.16 4.50
N ALA A 501 7.23 -28.80 4.48
CA ALA A 501 6.57 -28.25 3.31
C ALA A 501 7.20 -26.94 2.82
N ALA A 502 7.54 -26.03 3.74
CA ALA A 502 8.07 -24.71 3.39
C ALA A 502 9.57 -24.71 3.06
N SER A 503 10.34 -25.69 3.54
CA SER A 503 11.79 -25.77 3.28
C SER A 503 12.12 -26.46 1.96
N GLY A 504 11.24 -27.34 1.48
CA GLY A 504 11.45 -28.11 0.24
C GLY A 504 12.64 -29.07 0.30
N ARG A 505 13.11 -29.45 1.50
CA ARG A 505 14.24 -30.36 1.68
C ARG A 505 13.79 -31.78 2.00
N ASP A 506 14.44 -32.73 1.34
CA ASP A 506 14.31 -34.15 1.64
C ASP A 506 15.02 -34.50 2.97
N GLY A 507 14.47 -35.48 3.71
CA GLY A 507 15.09 -36.02 4.93
C GLY A 507 14.91 -35.20 6.21
N LEU A 508 14.13 -34.11 6.17
CA LEU A 508 13.73 -33.38 7.38
C LEU A 508 12.62 -34.08 8.16
N ASP A 509 11.79 -34.87 7.49
CA ASP A 509 10.66 -35.56 8.11
C ASP A 509 11.15 -36.58 9.14
N GLY A 510 10.56 -36.55 10.34
CA GLY A 510 10.95 -37.42 11.45
C GLY A 510 12.36 -37.22 12.02
N SER A 511 13.14 -36.23 11.57
CA SER A 511 14.50 -35.97 12.06
C SER A 511 14.52 -35.37 13.47
N ASP A 512 15.51 -35.76 14.30
CA ASP A 512 15.77 -35.14 15.60
C ASP A 512 16.04 -33.64 15.48
N ALA A 513 16.74 -33.22 14.42
CA ALA A 513 17.01 -31.82 14.16
C ALA A 513 15.73 -31.03 13.87
N ALA A 514 14.77 -31.62 13.14
CA ALA A 514 13.48 -31.00 12.87
C ALA A 514 12.67 -30.82 14.15
N ARG A 515 12.66 -31.81 15.06
CA ARG A 515 11.99 -31.68 16.37
C ARG A 515 12.61 -30.56 17.21
N ARG A 516 13.95 -30.48 17.26
CA ARG A 516 14.66 -29.39 17.98
C ARG A 516 14.33 -28.02 17.39
N LEU A 517 14.31 -27.88 16.05
CA LEU A 517 13.93 -26.63 15.39
C LEU A 517 12.48 -26.22 15.71
N VAL A 518 11.55 -27.18 15.75
CA VAL A 518 10.15 -26.94 16.12
C VAL A 518 10.02 -26.46 17.56
N GLU A 519 10.79 -27.03 18.49
CA GLU A 519 10.81 -26.60 19.89
C GLU A 519 11.41 -25.19 20.04
N LEU A 520 12.58 -24.94 19.44
CA LEU A 520 13.28 -23.64 19.54
C LEU A 520 12.56 -22.48 18.86
N THR A 521 11.67 -22.77 17.91
CA THR A 521 10.79 -21.77 17.27
C THR A 521 9.53 -21.49 18.06
N GLY A 522 9.33 -22.14 19.22
CA GLY A 522 8.12 -22.03 20.03
C GLY A 522 6.84 -22.38 19.24
N ARG A 523 6.96 -23.21 18.19
CA ARG A 523 5.85 -23.64 17.32
C ARG A 523 5.09 -22.47 16.66
N LEU A 524 5.75 -21.33 16.46
CA LEU A 524 5.17 -20.20 15.73
C LEU A 524 5.34 -20.37 14.22
N PRO A 525 4.26 -20.28 13.42
CA PRO A 525 4.34 -20.34 11.97
C PRO A 525 5.34 -19.36 11.35
N LEU A 526 5.41 -18.11 11.84
CA LEU A 526 6.37 -17.13 11.35
C LEU A 526 7.83 -17.58 11.58
N ALA A 527 8.15 -18.05 12.78
CA ALA A 527 9.49 -18.53 13.12
C ALA A 527 9.86 -19.79 12.32
N LEU A 528 8.93 -20.72 12.15
CA LEU A 528 9.10 -21.91 11.32
C LEU A 528 9.36 -21.56 9.86
N ARG A 529 8.65 -20.55 9.31
CA ARG A 529 8.88 -20.07 7.94
C ARG A 529 10.24 -19.40 7.77
N VAL A 530 10.73 -18.66 8.77
CA VAL A 530 12.09 -18.12 8.75
C VAL A 530 13.13 -19.24 8.67
N VAL A 531 13.01 -20.23 9.55
CA VAL A 531 13.90 -21.40 9.58
C VAL A 531 13.84 -22.17 8.26
N ALA A 532 12.64 -22.40 7.74
CA ALA A 532 12.42 -23.07 6.46
C ALA A 532 13.05 -22.30 5.29
N ALA A 533 12.87 -20.99 5.21
CA ALA A 533 13.45 -20.14 4.18
C ALA A 533 14.99 -20.14 4.23
N ARG A 534 15.58 -20.10 5.43
CA ARG A 534 17.04 -20.21 5.62
C ARG A 534 17.58 -21.56 5.13
N LEU A 535 16.87 -22.65 5.41
CA LEU A 535 17.22 -23.98 4.93
C LEU A 535 17.05 -24.08 3.40
N ALA A 536 15.97 -23.54 2.84
CA ALA A 536 15.74 -23.55 1.39
C ALA A 536 16.84 -22.77 0.64
N ALA A 537 17.24 -21.61 1.15
CA ALA A 537 18.19 -20.73 0.48
C ALA A 537 19.66 -21.18 0.56
N ARG A 538 20.03 -22.00 1.55
CA ARG A 538 21.44 -22.35 1.83
C ARG A 538 21.64 -23.85 1.98
N GLN A 539 21.82 -24.58 0.88
CA GLN A 539 21.96 -26.05 0.92
C GLN A 539 23.05 -26.54 1.89
N ALA A 540 24.17 -25.82 2.03
CA ALA A 540 25.25 -26.17 2.96
C ALA A 540 24.89 -26.01 4.46
N LEU A 541 23.86 -25.21 4.79
CA LEU A 541 23.39 -25.06 6.17
C LEU A 541 22.58 -26.30 6.54
N THR A 542 23.09 -27.11 7.47
CA THR A 542 22.35 -28.29 7.95
C THR A 542 21.34 -27.91 9.02
N PRO A 543 20.25 -28.70 9.18
CA PRO A 543 19.26 -28.49 10.23
C PRO A 543 19.88 -28.51 11.63
N ASP A 544 20.87 -29.39 11.88
CA ASP A 544 21.59 -29.47 13.15
C ASP A 544 22.39 -28.20 13.46
N VAL A 545 23.09 -27.64 12.46
CA VAL A 545 23.85 -26.38 12.64
C VAL A 545 22.89 -25.24 12.97
N LEU A 546 21.74 -25.17 12.29
CA LEU A 546 20.75 -24.14 12.57
C LEU A 546 20.09 -24.32 13.94
N ALA A 547 19.82 -25.56 14.37
CA ALA A 547 19.33 -25.85 15.71
C ALA A 547 20.36 -25.43 16.78
N GLY A 548 21.66 -25.65 16.53
CA GLY A 548 22.74 -25.17 17.39
C GLY A 548 22.75 -23.64 17.51
N GLN A 549 22.60 -22.92 16.40
CA GLN A 549 22.51 -21.45 16.40
C GLN A 549 21.29 -20.94 17.18
N LEU A 550 20.14 -21.62 17.09
CA LEU A 550 18.92 -21.22 17.80
C LEU A 550 18.89 -21.62 19.27
N ALA A 551 19.69 -22.61 19.67
CA ALA A 551 19.82 -23.02 21.06
C ALA A 551 20.48 -21.93 21.92
N GLU A 552 21.31 -21.07 21.33
CA GLU A 552 21.87 -19.89 21.98
C GLU A 552 20.75 -18.90 22.37
N THR A 553 20.49 -18.78 23.67
CA THR A 553 19.45 -17.88 24.20
C THR A 553 19.79 -16.40 23.94
N GLU A 554 21.07 -16.04 23.99
CA GLU A 554 21.55 -14.70 23.63
C GLU A 554 21.56 -14.54 22.10
N GLY A 555 20.58 -13.81 21.58
CA GLY A 555 20.46 -13.54 20.15
C GLY A 555 19.68 -14.61 19.37
N ARG A 556 18.89 -15.48 19.99
CA ARG A 556 17.98 -16.40 19.26
C ARG A 556 17.15 -15.67 18.21
N LEU A 557 16.63 -14.47 18.54
CA LEU A 557 15.82 -13.70 17.62
C LEU A 557 16.61 -13.19 16.41
N ARG A 558 17.94 -13.03 16.49
CA ARG A 558 18.81 -12.71 15.32
C ARG A 558 18.81 -13.80 14.28
N HIS A 559 18.63 -15.04 14.73
CA HIS A 559 18.58 -16.21 13.87
C HIS A 559 17.16 -16.49 13.35
N LEU A 560 16.15 -15.84 13.95
CA LEU A 560 14.75 -15.84 13.51
C LEU A 560 14.40 -14.59 12.70
N GLU A 561 15.37 -14.14 11.90
CA GLU A 561 15.19 -13.15 10.84
C GLU A 561 15.81 -13.64 9.54
N TYR A 562 15.04 -13.50 8.47
CA TYR A 562 15.50 -13.78 7.13
C TYR A 562 14.63 -13.04 6.11
N ASP A 563 15.26 -12.18 5.30
CA ASP A 563 14.58 -11.37 4.30
C ASP A 563 13.46 -10.50 4.93
N ASP A 564 12.23 -10.57 4.42
CA ASP A 564 11.05 -9.88 4.94
C ASP A 564 10.45 -10.52 6.20
N LEU A 565 10.88 -11.74 6.55
CA LEU A 565 10.37 -12.49 7.70
C LEU A 565 11.20 -12.18 8.95
N SER A 566 10.59 -11.49 9.92
CA SER A 566 11.21 -11.22 11.21
C SER A 566 10.23 -11.39 12.37
N VAL A 567 10.57 -12.31 13.29
CA VAL A 567 9.84 -12.46 14.55
C VAL A 567 10.08 -11.24 15.44
N ARG A 568 11.32 -10.74 15.52
CA ARG A 568 11.68 -9.59 16.36
C ARG A 568 10.89 -8.35 15.95
N ARG A 569 10.86 -8.02 14.66
CA ARG A 569 10.11 -6.87 14.13
C ARG A 569 8.61 -7.02 14.41
N SER A 570 8.05 -8.22 14.28
CA SER A 570 6.64 -8.46 14.57
C SER A 570 6.28 -8.22 16.05
N LEU A 571 7.17 -8.57 16.98
CA LEU A 571 7.00 -8.31 18.42
C LEU A 571 7.29 -6.84 18.77
N ALA A 572 8.31 -6.25 18.15
CA ALA A 572 8.67 -4.84 18.33
C ALA A 572 7.51 -3.91 18.00
N VAL A 573 6.76 -4.16 16.92
CA VAL A 573 5.60 -3.33 16.57
C VAL A 573 4.52 -3.35 17.65
N ALA A 574 4.22 -4.52 18.23
CA ALA A 574 3.25 -4.62 19.31
C ALA A 574 3.73 -3.86 20.57
N HIS A 575 5.03 -3.96 20.90
CA HIS A 575 5.62 -3.21 22.00
C HIS A 575 5.65 -1.70 21.74
N ASP A 576 6.05 -1.26 20.56
CA ASP A 576 6.20 0.16 20.23
C ASP A 576 4.84 0.86 20.17
N ALA A 577 3.80 0.16 19.72
CA ALA A 577 2.42 0.62 19.80
C ALA A 577 1.96 0.85 21.25
N LEU A 578 2.39 0.00 22.20
CA LEU A 578 2.13 0.20 23.62
C LEU A 578 2.94 1.37 24.18
N ALA A 579 4.24 1.43 23.86
CA ALA A 579 5.15 2.46 24.35
C ALA A 579 4.79 3.88 23.86
N GLY A 580 4.31 4.00 22.62
CA GLY A 580 3.88 5.26 22.01
C GLY A 580 2.42 5.65 22.30
N SER A 581 1.67 4.85 23.06
CA SER A 581 0.26 5.13 23.38
C SER A 581 0.12 6.24 24.41
N GLU A 582 -0.93 7.05 24.28
CA GLU A 582 -1.30 8.07 25.27
C GLU A 582 -1.84 7.45 26.56
N ARG A 583 -2.35 6.21 26.51
CA ARG A 583 -2.93 5.53 27.68
C ARG A 583 -1.83 5.13 28.65
N GLU A 584 -2.01 5.47 29.92
CA GLU A 584 -1.05 5.13 30.97
C GLU A 584 -0.85 3.61 31.12
N ALA A 585 -1.93 2.83 31.08
CA ALA A 585 -1.87 1.37 31.15
C ALA A 585 -1.06 0.73 29.99
N ASP A 586 -1.10 1.32 28.79
CA ASP A 586 -0.32 0.85 27.64
C ASP A 586 1.18 1.11 27.85
N ARG A 587 1.54 2.30 28.35
CA ARG A 587 2.94 2.64 28.67
C ARG A 587 3.47 1.80 29.83
N ASP A 588 2.64 1.53 30.83
CA ASP A 588 2.98 0.63 31.94
C ASP A 588 3.15 -0.81 31.47
N ALA A 589 2.35 -1.27 30.51
CA ALA A 589 2.49 -2.59 29.90
C ALA A 589 3.84 -2.72 29.17
N ALA A 590 4.23 -1.71 28.39
CA ALA A 590 5.55 -1.68 27.76
C ALA A 590 6.70 -1.72 28.79
N LEU A 591 6.57 -0.96 29.89
CA LEU A 591 7.54 -0.99 30.99
C LEU A 591 7.58 -2.35 31.71
N ALA A 592 6.41 -2.95 31.97
CA ALA A 592 6.29 -4.24 32.60
C ALA A 592 6.97 -5.33 31.77
N LEU A 593 6.83 -5.31 30.43
CA LEU A 593 7.50 -6.24 29.53
C LEU A 593 9.03 -6.14 29.63
N ARG A 594 9.58 -4.93 29.75
CA ARG A 594 11.02 -4.73 29.97
C ARG A 594 11.48 -5.31 31.31
N ARG A 595 10.69 -5.14 32.38
CA ARG A 595 11.01 -5.71 33.70
C ARG A 595 10.88 -7.23 33.75
N ILE A 596 9.94 -7.79 33.00
CA ILE A 596 9.84 -9.23 32.75
C ILE A 596 11.15 -9.75 32.17
N GLY A 597 11.69 -9.10 31.13
CA GLY A 597 12.95 -9.48 30.50
C GLY A 597 14.17 -9.41 31.41
N ALA A 598 14.23 -8.40 32.28
CA ALA A 598 15.33 -8.25 33.25
C ALA A 598 15.33 -9.35 34.34
N LEU A 599 14.15 -9.84 34.74
CA LEU A 599 14.02 -10.89 35.77
C LEU A 599 14.05 -12.30 35.17
N ASP A 600 13.63 -12.45 33.92
CA ASP A 600 13.69 -13.68 33.12
C ASP A 600 13.11 -14.93 33.84
N LEU A 601 11.88 -14.85 34.33
CA LEU A 601 11.12 -15.96 34.94
C LEU A 601 10.10 -16.55 33.97
N PRO A 602 9.67 -17.81 34.18
CA PRO A 602 8.63 -18.42 33.35
C PRO A 602 7.23 -17.86 33.63
N THR A 603 6.96 -17.39 34.86
CA THR A 603 5.64 -16.88 35.27
C THR A 603 5.77 -15.73 36.25
N TYR A 604 4.80 -14.80 36.21
CA TYR A 604 4.77 -13.58 37.00
C TYR A 604 3.42 -13.39 37.68
N GLY A 605 3.42 -12.67 38.80
CA GLY A 605 2.22 -12.15 39.44
C GLY A 605 2.30 -10.64 39.61
N ALA A 606 1.15 -9.97 39.70
CA ALA A 606 1.09 -8.52 39.84
C ALA A 606 1.90 -7.95 41.02
N PRO A 607 1.92 -8.55 42.24
CA PRO A 607 2.70 -8.00 43.35
C PRO A 607 4.21 -7.94 43.10
N LEU A 608 4.75 -8.94 42.40
CA LEU A 608 6.18 -8.99 42.06
C LEU A 608 6.55 -7.88 41.07
N LEU A 609 5.77 -7.73 40.00
CA LEU A 609 6.04 -6.73 38.98
C LEU A 609 5.74 -5.30 39.46
N ALA A 610 4.81 -5.12 40.40
CA ALA A 610 4.56 -3.83 41.03
C ALA A 610 5.82 -3.31 41.75
N ARG A 611 6.52 -4.20 42.46
CA ARG A 611 7.80 -3.87 43.10
C ARG A 611 8.90 -3.54 42.11
N LEU A 612 8.98 -4.26 40.97
CA LEU A 612 10.01 -4.03 39.94
C LEU A 612 9.75 -2.79 39.08
N THR A 613 8.49 -2.45 38.84
CA THR A 613 8.10 -1.27 38.06
C THR A 613 8.03 -0.01 38.91
N GLY A 614 7.99 -0.13 40.24
CA GLY A 614 7.77 0.99 41.15
C GLY A 614 6.34 1.53 41.10
N THR A 615 5.39 0.73 40.64
CA THR A 615 3.97 1.10 40.52
C THR A 615 3.11 0.37 41.56
N GLY A 616 1.87 0.81 41.74
CA GLY A 616 0.92 0.11 42.62
C GLY A 616 0.41 -1.19 42.00
N GLU A 617 0.00 -2.16 42.82
CA GLU A 617 -0.45 -3.49 42.37
C GLU A 617 -1.58 -3.43 41.34
N ARG A 618 -2.62 -2.62 41.58
CA ARG A 618 -3.75 -2.44 40.63
C ARG A 618 -3.32 -1.90 39.27
N ARG A 619 -2.33 -1.01 39.26
CA ARG A 619 -1.79 -0.41 38.04
C ARG A 619 -0.95 -1.43 37.26
N THR A 620 -0.16 -2.23 37.97
CA THR A 620 0.57 -3.35 37.37
C THR A 620 -0.37 -4.44 36.85
N GLU A 621 -1.43 -4.77 37.58
CA GLU A 621 -2.44 -5.74 37.15
C GLU A 621 -3.10 -5.27 35.84
N ALA A 622 -3.55 -4.01 35.77
CA ALA A 622 -4.07 -3.44 34.53
C ALA A 622 -3.06 -3.46 33.37
N ALA A 623 -1.77 -3.26 33.65
CA ALA A 623 -0.71 -3.37 32.65
C ALA A 623 -0.49 -4.81 32.18
N LEU A 624 -0.60 -5.80 33.07
CA LEU A 624 -0.48 -7.22 32.75
C LEU A 624 -1.69 -7.72 31.96
N ASP A 625 -2.89 -7.33 32.37
CA ASP A 625 -4.12 -7.57 31.62
C ASP A 625 -4.02 -6.97 30.22
N ARG A 626 -3.43 -5.78 30.11
CA ARG A 626 -3.20 -5.16 28.81
C ARG A 626 -2.21 -5.93 27.94
N LEU A 627 -1.16 -6.52 28.52
CA LEU A 627 -0.24 -7.40 27.79
C LEU A 627 -0.92 -8.71 27.35
N VAL A 628 -1.88 -9.21 28.12
CA VAL A 628 -2.73 -10.36 27.73
C VAL A 628 -3.66 -9.95 26.58
N ASP A 629 -4.25 -8.75 26.64
CA ASP A 629 -5.13 -8.23 25.61
C ASP A 629 -4.45 -8.03 24.26
N VAL A 630 -3.14 -7.75 24.23
CA VAL A 630 -2.36 -7.68 22.97
C VAL A 630 -1.64 -9.00 22.63
N ALA A 631 -1.94 -10.06 23.39
CA ALA A 631 -1.40 -11.40 23.24
C ALA A 631 0.14 -11.49 23.33
N LEU A 632 0.78 -10.59 24.09
CA LEU A 632 2.19 -10.69 24.47
C LEU A 632 2.39 -11.55 25.72
N LEU A 633 1.39 -11.59 26.60
CA LEU A 633 1.33 -12.53 27.73
C LEU A 633 0.10 -13.44 27.60
N GLN A 634 0.15 -14.55 28.30
CA GLN A 634 -0.99 -15.43 28.57
C GLN A 634 -1.26 -15.45 30.06
N GLU A 635 -2.52 -15.64 30.44
CA GLU A 635 -2.93 -15.87 31.82
C GLU A 635 -3.36 -17.34 31.99
N PRO A 636 -2.41 -18.29 32.16
CA PRO A 636 -2.75 -19.71 32.31
C PRO A 636 -3.60 -20.01 33.56
N ALA A 637 -3.49 -19.17 34.59
CA ALA A 637 -4.33 -19.22 35.78
C ALA A 637 -4.56 -17.78 36.27
N TYR A 638 -5.70 -17.51 36.88
CA TYR A 638 -6.05 -16.18 37.34
C TYR A 638 -4.94 -15.56 38.22
N GLY A 639 -4.46 -14.37 37.85
CA GLY A 639 -3.37 -13.66 38.52
C GLY A 639 -1.97 -14.28 38.30
N ARG A 640 -1.81 -15.14 37.30
CA ARG A 640 -0.53 -15.72 36.86
C ARG A 640 -0.35 -15.47 35.38
N TYR A 641 0.68 -14.68 35.05
CA TYR A 641 0.98 -14.27 33.69
C TYR A 641 2.26 -14.94 33.18
N ALA A 642 2.25 -15.44 31.96
CA ALA A 642 3.36 -16.14 31.34
C ALA A 642 3.63 -15.57 29.93
N PRO A 643 4.85 -15.12 29.62
CA PRO A 643 5.23 -14.81 28.25
C PRO A 643 5.44 -16.10 27.46
N HIS A 644 5.18 -16.04 26.15
CA HIS A 644 5.66 -17.06 25.24
C HIS A 644 7.21 -17.04 25.18
N ASP A 645 7.88 -18.16 24.92
CA ASP A 645 9.35 -18.25 24.94
C ASP A 645 10.03 -17.19 24.06
N LEU A 646 9.56 -17.00 22.83
CA LEU A 646 10.07 -15.95 21.94
C LEU A 646 9.74 -14.52 22.38
N VAL A 647 8.65 -14.32 23.13
CA VAL A 647 8.36 -13.01 23.77
C VAL A 647 9.27 -12.77 24.97
N ARG A 648 9.61 -13.83 25.71
CA ARG A 648 10.56 -13.79 26.81
C ARG A 648 11.97 -13.46 26.31
N ASP A 649 12.38 -14.05 25.17
CA ASP A 649 13.64 -13.69 24.50
C ASP A 649 13.64 -12.23 24.05
N PHE A 650 12.54 -11.76 23.46
CA PHE A 650 12.40 -10.35 23.06
C PHE A 650 12.44 -9.40 24.26
N ALA A 651 11.76 -9.75 25.36
CA ALA A 651 11.78 -8.98 26.59
C ALA A 651 13.21 -8.86 27.15
N ARG A 652 14.02 -9.92 27.05
CA ARG A 652 15.44 -9.91 27.45
C ARG A 652 16.27 -8.94 26.61
N GLU A 653 16.08 -8.93 25.30
CA GLU A 653 16.72 -7.95 24.40
C GLU A 653 16.34 -6.50 24.80
N LEU A 654 15.05 -6.23 25.04
CA LEU A 654 14.57 -4.92 25.50
C LEU A 654 15.15 -4.46 26.84
N ALA A 655 15.48 -5.40 27.73
CA ALA A 655 16.09 -5.09 29.02
C ALA A 655 17.55 -4.64 28.86
N GLY A 656 18.29 -5.24 27.91
CA GLY A 656 19.70 -4.92 27.65
C GLY A 656 19.95 -3.61 26.89
N GLU A 657 18.99 -3.13 26.10
CA GLU A 657 19.15 -1.92 25.27
C GLU A 657 19.35 -0.62 26.08
N ARG A 658 18.95 -0.56 27.35
CA ARG A 658 19.06 0.66 28.17
C ARG A 658 20.36 0.79 28.97
N ASP A 659 21.10 -0.29 29.16
CA ASP A 659 22.41 -0.25 29.83
C ASP A 659 23.50 0.37 28.91
N ALA A 660 23.22 0.50 27.61
CA ALA A 660 24.09 1.17 26.64
C ALA A 660 23.89 2.71 26.58
N ASP A 661 22.68 3.22 26.87
CA ASP A 661 22.31 4.64 26.72
C ASP A 661 22.10 5.39 28.06
N GLY A 662 22.44 4.79 29.19
CA GLY A 662 22.27 5.40 30.51
C GLY A 662 23.45 5.14 31.44
N THR A 663 24.36 6.12 31.56
CA THR A 663 25.29 6.24 32.70
C THR A 663 24.52 6.12 34.01
N GLY A 664 24.78 5.04 34.75
CA GLY A 664 24.19 4.79 36.07
C GLY A 664 24.42 3.37 36.53
N THR A 665 25.69 2.96 36.68
CA THR A 665 26.06 1.76 37.44
C THR A 665 25.52 1.88 38.87
N ALA A 666 24.34 1.33 39.13
CA ALA A 666 23.97 0.89 40.46
C ALA A 666 24.49 -0.54 40.61
N THR A 667 25.77 -0.65 40.96
CA THR A 667 26.38 -1.89 41.45
C THR A 667 25.57 -2.38 42.65
N TRP A 668 24.86 -3.49 42.47
CA TRP A 668 24.24 -4.26 43.53
C TRP A 668 25.35 -4.83 44.43
N HIS A 669 25.55 -4.27 45.61
CA HIS A 669 26.42 -4.83 46.64
C HIS A 669 25.59 -5.69 47.61
N PRO A 670 25.91 -6.99 47.77
CA PRO A 670 25.26 -7.82 48.77
C PRO A 670 25.91 -7.65 50.15
N HIS A 671 25.04 -7.57 51.16
CA HIS A 671 25.27 -7.79 52.61
C HIS A 671 25.99 -6.71 53.43
N ASN A 672 25.21 -6.06 54.32
CA ASN A 672 25.72 -5.38 55.50
C ASN A 672 25.35 -6.23 56.73
N THR A 673 26.33 -6.92 57.29
CA THR A 673 26.24 -7.65 58.57
C THR A 673 26.57 -6.66 59.69
N PRO A 674 25.77 -6.53 60.76
CA PRO A 674 26.09 -5.61 61.85
C PRO A 674 27.25 -6.15 62.70
N PRO A 675 28.15 -5.29 63.23
CA PRO A 675 29.25 -5.72 64.08
C PRO A 675 28.75 -6.07 65.51
N PRO A 676 29.49 -6.93 66.25
CA PRO A 676 29.09 -7.38 67.58
C PRO A 676 29.31 -6.28 68.64
N PRO A 677 28.59 -6.36 69.77
CA PRO A 677 28.64 -5.34 70.82
C PRO A 677 29.97 -5.40 71.59
N SER A 678 30.47 -4.22 71.97
CA SER A 678 31.48 -4.02 73.01
C SER A 678 30.90 -3.12 74.10
#